data_AF-A0A1S9NAU0-F1
#
_entry.id   AF-A0A1S9NAU0-F1
#
_cell.length_a   1.000
_cell.length_b   1.000
_cell.length_c   1.000
_cell.angle_alpha   90.00
_cell.angle_beta   90.00
_cell.angle_gamma   90.00
#
_symmetry.space_group_name_H-M   'P 1'
#
loop_
_entity.id
_entity.type
_entity.pdbx_description
1 polymer ?
#
loop_
_entity_poly.entity_id
_entity_poly.type
_entity_poly.pdbx_seq_one_letter_code
_entity_poly.pdbx_strand_id
1 'polypeptide(L)'
;MNLPKPASIDYDDLIKEVEKGYIKIPQFQRDFVWDLEKSANLLDSILKGYPIGTFILWKTQERLKTVGALGNVAFREAEPYEMINYVLDGQQRITSLFVALKALKVGKIDYSEIYVNLENYDNDDKIVFTDTEDMEDGTYIKFSNLLEHSIVDLYHNYDEEKLKRIEKYKNNVKHYNFSIIKVEDTPIEIATEIFTRINSGGKALSVFEIMCAKIFDIKLNFDLNQRFEKLTSELSSIDFDTIPSSLPLQLISLILTGNCKGKTILSLKKEYVINIWDNIIVSIKAAIDYVRSTFAVPSSKLLPYDVLLIPIAYYFYRNNNKSPVGKHNKHLMDMFWRYSLMQRYNNATDSKLATDIKTIESILNNNEYKPSIRIDLTENLFKENGAFRLSSSFTKAMICFYIKNIPKRLDNNESSVIVDDKQLLRGNGKNYHHFFPKAFMKKKNFDLSLVDNIVNIILVDDYTNKYKIKDKAPSIYIKELEKENHKIQIALASHYIGEPEEYGLISDDYITFYSKRVNWIIDEFDRMMCLDSNVELDEEYENNEETNDITSADIYTSLWNKVNDCIEQNNINLHINEISKSRMQIVQLNTSKVQLRFVASTKNEYLACELLVKDDLYYSKILNQKKDFEELSSQKELLWSDFEEKSKKIIMRYPKSVDFFNKKAHEKLAMWLIKEGILLKETVELFLEDIISNSGTAPDEVNEKIKVYCKGKNIEGVGFYLGKRIGFEIIPGSTVKISNKAYGAAQKKREELFENGTIKKLTETKGEFIKSYICNTPSQAADIILGGSNNGWIMWKDENNKNIDVLFRNKKN
;
A
#
# COMPACT_ATOMS: atom_id res chain seq x y z
N MET A 1 24.39 16.78 -3.40
CA MET A 1 24.80 15.49 -4.00
C MET A 1 25.55 15.80 -5.27
N ASN A 2 26.71 15.18 -5.49
CA ASN A 2 27.47 15.38 -6.72
C ASN A 2 26.78 14.66 -7.89
N LEU A 3 26.74 15.28 -9.07
CA LEU A 3 26.22 14.62 -10.27
C LEU A 3 27.12 13.42 -10.63
N PRO A 4 26.56 12.28 -11.09
CA PRO A 4 27.36 11.14 -11.52
C PRO A 4 28.32 11.54 -12.64
N LYS A 5 29.61 11.27 -12.45
CA LYS A 5 30.66 11.71 -13.37
C LYS A 5 30.87 10.65 -14.45
N PRO A 6 30.58 10.92 -15.74
CA PRO A 6 31.03 10.04 -16.80
C PRO A 6 32.56 10.10 -16.89
N ALA A 7 33.17 8.94 -17.04
CA ALA A 7 34.60 8.77 -17.25
C ALA A 7 34.82 7.51 -18.10
N SER A 8 36.07 7.18 -18.35
CA SER A 8 36.44 5.91 -18.98
C SER A 8 37.61 5.27 -18.24
N ILE A 9 37.82 3.97 -18.46
CA ILE A 9 38.95 3.21 -17.91
C ILE A 9 39.39 2.19 -18.96
N ASP A 10 40.68 2.06 -19.20
CA ASP A 10 41.19 1.04 -20.12
C ASP A 10 41.13 -0.37 -19.50
N TYR A 11 41.36 -1.36 -20.35
CA TYR A 11 41.36 -2.76 -19.98
C TYR A 11 42.38 -3.11 -18.89
N ASP A 12 43.64 -2.67 -19.02
CA ASP A 12 44.69 -3.09 -18.09
C ASP A 12 44.42 -2.49 -16.70
N ASP A 13 43.96 -1.24 -16.60
CA ASP A 13 43.61 -0.60 -15.32
C ASP A 13 42.29 -1.12 -14.71
N LEU A 14 41.27 -1.45 -15.52
CA LEU A 14 40.04 -2.08 -15.02
C LEU A 14 40.34 -3.41 -14.32
N ILE A 15 41.16 -4.25 -14.94
CA ILE A 15 41.53 -5.56 -14.38
C ILE A 15 42.43 -5.37 -13.15
N LYS A 16 43.41 -4.45 -13.17
CA LYS A 16 44.20 -4.11 -11.97
C LYS A 16 43.34 -3.62 -10.80
N GLU A 17 42.30 -2.82 -11.02
CA GLU A 17 41.40 -2.37 -9.95
C GLU A 17 40.56 -3.53 -9.38
N VAL A 18 40.16 -4.52 -10.19
CA VAL A 18 39.45 -5.74 -9.71
C VAL A 18 40.41 -6.68 -8.96
N GLU A 19 41.58 -7.00 -9.53
CA GLU A 19 42.61 -7.85 -8.90
C GLU A 19 43.02 -7.31 -7.52
N LYS A 20 43.28 -6.01 -7.43
CA LYS A 20 43.67 -5.33 -6.18
C LYS A 20 42.47 -5.06 -5.27
N GLY A 21 41.26 -5.49 -5.63
CA GLY A 21 40.05 -5.33 -4.83
C GLY A 21 39.61 -3.89 -4.59
N TYR A 22 40.00 -2.94 -5.45
CA TYR A 22 39.47 -1.57 -5.43
C TYR A 22 38.08 -1.51 -6.06
N ILE A 23 37.82 -2.30 -7.10
CA ILE A 23 36.45 -2.58 -7.59
C ILE A 23 35.94 -3.86 -6.91
N LYS A 24 34.72 -3.82 -6.36
CA LYS A 24 34.09 -4.97 -5.69
C LYS A 24 32.60 -5.11 -5.99
N ILE A 25 32.10 -6.34 -5.96
CA ILE A 25 30.68 -6.68 -6.10
C ILE A 25 30.06 -6.86 -4.69
N PRO A 26 29.06 -6.05 -4.28
CA PRO A 26 28.34 -6.22 -3.02
C PRO A 26 27.53 -7.52 -2.99
N GLN A 27 27.53 -8.25 -1.87
CA GLN A 27 26.82 -9.53 -1.76
C GLN A 27 25.27 -9.39 -1.72
N PHE A 28 24.72 -8.18 -1.65
CA PHE A 28 23.27 -7.99 -1.86
C PHE A 28 22.85 -8.13 -3.34
N GLN A 29 23.80 -8.23 -4.28
CA GLN A 29 23.50 -8.43 -5.69
C GLN A 29 23.27 -9.92 -5.99
N ARG A 30 22.61 -10.21 -7.12
CA ARG A 30 22.36 -11.59 -7.56
C ARG A 30 23.67 -12.26 -7.91
N ASP A 31 23.74 -13.56 -7.64
CA ASP A 31 24.85 -14.43 -8.04
C ASP A 31 25.22 -14.30 -9.53
N PHE A 32 26.44 -14.72 -9.86
CA PHE A 32 26.88 -14.81 -11.23
C PHE A 32 26.15 -15.96 -11.95
N VAL A 33 25.39 -15.61 -13.01
CA VAL A 33 24.47 -16.50 -13.74
C VAL A 33 24.67 -16.41 -15.25
N TRP A 34 25.75 -15.80 -15.71
CA TRP A 34 26.17 -15.86 -17.11
C TRP A 34 26.95 -17.15 -17.37
N ASP A 35 26.54 -17.85 -18.42
CA ASP A 35 27.20 -19.05 -18.91
C ASP A 35 28.41 -18.70 -19.79
N LEU A 36 29.09 -19.74 -20.26
CA LEU A 36 30.17 -19.64 -21.25
C LEU A 36 29.72 -18.82 -22.47
N GLU A 37 28.56 -19.11 -23.04
CA GLU A 37 28.09 -18.48 -24.30
C GLU A 37 27.75 -16.99 -24.13
N LYS A 38 27.10 -16.58 -23.04
CA LYS A 38 26.91 -15.14 -22.76
C LYS A 38 28.25 -14.42 -22.54
N SER A 39 29.22 -15.11 -21.94
CA SER A 39 30.56 -14.56 -21.72
C SER A 39 31.34 -14.46 -23.03
N ALA A 40 31.26 -15.46 -23.91
CA ALA A 40 31.84 -15.43 -25.26
C ALA A 40 31.25 -14.27 -26.10
N ASN A 41 29.93 -14.10 -26.13
CA ASN A 41 29.29 -13.01 -26.89
C ASN A 41 29.65 -11.60 -26.37
N LEU A 42 29.98 -11.45 -25.08
CA LEU A 42 30.55 -10.20 -24.54
C LEU A 42 31.94 -9.92 -25.10
N LEU A 43 32.77 -10.96 -25.19
CA LEU A 43 34.15 -10.87 -25.69
C LEU A 43 34.18 -10.71 -27.21
N ASP A 44 33.26 -11.33 -27.95
CA ASP A 44 33.01 -11.09 -29.38
C ASP A 44 32.75 -9.60 -29.65
N SER A 45 31.86 -9.01 -28.85
CA SER A 45 31.55 -7.58 -28.92
C SER A 45 32.80 -6.72 -28.68
N ILE A 46 33.69 -7.10 -27.75
CA ILE A 46 34.95 -6.38 -27.48
C ILE A 46 35.95 -6.54 -28.63
N LEU A 47 36.12 -7.75 -29.18
CA LEU A 47 37.02 -8.00 -30.32
C LEU A 47 36.57 -7.27 -31.58
N LYS A 48 35.26 -7.08 -31.78
CA LYS A 48 34.65 -6.27 -32.85
C LYS A 48 34.65 -4.75 -32.57
N GLY A 49 35.00 -4.32 -31.36
CA GLY A 49 34.95 -2.91 -30.96
C GLY A 49 33.53 -2.37 -30.73
N TYR A 50 32.54 -3.25 -30.58
CA TYR A 50 31.15 -2.89 -30.30
C TYR A 50 30.98 -2.41 -28.84
N PRO A 51 30.05 -1.47 -28.56
CA PRO A 51 29.86 -0.93 -27.22
C PRO A 51 29.13 -1.91 -26.27
N ILE A 52 29.83 -2.44 -25.26
CA ILE A 52 29.25 -3.36 -24.26
C ILE A 52 28.41 -2.67 -23.16
N GLY A 53 27.96 -1.44 -23.42
CA GLY A 53 27.33 -0.56 -22.44
C GLY A 53 28.31 0.01 -21.40
N THR A 54 27.76 0.51 -20.30
CA THR A 54 28.47 1.27 -19.25
C THR A 54 28.57 0.47 -17.95
N PHE A 55 29.62 0.64 -17.15
CA PHE A 55 29.65 0.22 -15.75
C PHE A 55 29.28 1.38 -14.83
N ILE A 56 28.57 1.12 -13.74
CA ILE A 56 28.23 2.17 -12.76
C ILE A 56 28.89 1.79 -11.44
N LEU A 57 29.73 2.68 -10.92
CA LEU A 57 30.60 2.44 -9.77
C LEU A 57 30.30 3.46 -8.66
N TRP A 58 29.93 2.98 -7.48
CA TRP A 58 29.75 3.79 -6.28
C TRP A 58 31.03 3.81 -5.45
N LYS A 59 31.71 4.95 -5.41
CA LYS A 59 32.98 5.15 -4.71
C LYS A 59 32.73 5.66 -3.30
N THR A 60 33.18 4.91 -2.29
CA THR A 60 32.83 5.20 -0.89
C THR A 60 33.84 4.64 0.13
N GLN A 61 33.80 5.19 1.35
CA GLN A 61 34.43 4.63 2.56
C GLN A 61 33.48 3.72 3.37
N GLU A 62 32.19 3.66 3.02
CA GLU A 62 31.28 2.63 3.55
C GLU A 62 31.86 1.23 3.32
N ARG A 63 31.56 0.28 4.21
CA ARG A 63 32.06 -1.10 4.13
C ARG A 63 30.89 -2.07 4.06
N LEU A 64 30.84 -2.80 2.96
CA LEU A 64 29.86 -3.83 2.67
C LEU A 64 30.51 -5.21 2.60
N LYS A 65 29.71 -6.23 2.94
CA LYS A 65 29.95 -7.62 2.54
C LYS A 65 30.05 -7.71 1.01
N THR A 66 31.11 -8.35 0.52
CA THR A 66 31.41 -8.50 -0.90
C THR A 66 31.70 -9.94 -1.26
N VAL A 67 31.66 -10.27 -2.54
CA VAL A 67 32.20 -11.54 -3.06
C VAL A 67 33.69 -11.62 -2.69
N GLY A 68 34.04 -12.51 -1.77
CA GLY A 68 35.40 -12.61 -1.22
C GLY A 68 36.39 -13.38 -2.12
N ALA A 69 35.88 -14.21 -3.04
CA ALA A 69 36.67 -14.92 -4.03
C ALA A 69 35.85 -15.20 -5.30
N LEU A 70 36.51 -15.28 -6.46
CA LEU A 70 35.96 -15.79 -7.71
C LEU A 70 36.84 -16.94 -8.18
N GLY A 71 36.25 -18.14 -8.32
CA GLY A 71 37.00 -19.37 -8.57
C GLY A 71 38.03 -19.65 -7.47
N ASN A 72 39.30 -19.79 -7.84
CA ASN A 72 40.42 -19.93 -6.91
C ASN A 72 41.09 -18.59 -6.53
N VAL A 73 40.64 -17.45 -7.08
CA VAL A 73 41.21 -16.13 -6.78
C VAL A 73 40.48 -15.50 -5.60
N ALA A 74 41.17 -15.34 -4.47
CA ALA A 74 40.69 -14.59 -3.32
C ALA A 74 41.04 -13.09 -3.45
N PHE A 75 40.08 -12.22 -3.12
CA PHE A 75 40.28 -10.77 -3.11
C PHE A 75 40.68 -10.28 -1.72
N ARG A 76 41.60 -9.31 -1.64
CA ARG A 76 41.98 -8.70 -0.35
C ARG A 76 40.79 -8.02 0.33
N GLU A 77 40.78 -7.98 1.66
CA GLU A 77 39.91 -7.07 2.39
C GLU A 77 40.35 -5.60 2.18
N ALA A 78 39.44 -4.66 2.43
CA ALA A 78 39.67 -3.23 2.23
C ALA A 78 39.81 -2.54 3.60
N GLU A 79 40.94 -1.89 3.84
CA GLU A 79 41.22 -1.19 5.10
C GLU A 79 40.21 -0.06 5.32
N PRO A 80 39.82 0.27 6.58
CA PRO A 80 38.67 1.13 6.86
C PRO A 80 38.65 2.50 6.17
N TYR A 81 39.82 3.05 5.84
CA TYR A 81 39.98 4.39 5.28
C TYR A 81 40.02 4.45 3.75
N GLU A 82 40.15 3.31 3.06
CA GLU A 82 40.28 3.27 1.60
C GLU A 82 39.00 3.69 0.87
N MET A 83 39.12 4.20 -0.35
CA MET A 83 38.00 4.40 -1.25
C MET A 83 37.78 3.13 -2.09
N ILE A 84 36.59 2.54 -2.01
CA ILE A 84 36.22 1.32 -2.75
C ILE A 84 35.11 1.65 -3.74
N ASN A 85 35.27 1.14 -4.97
CA ASN A 85 34.34 1.25 -6.10
C ASN A 85 33.39 0.05 -6.08
N TYR A 86 32.23 0.17 -5.43
CA TYR A 86 31.19 -0.86 -5.48
C TYR A 86 30.45 -0.83 -6.82
N VAL A 87 30.41 -1.95 -7.53
CA VAL A 87 29.64 -2.08 -8.77
C VAL A 87 28.14 -1.91 -8.45
N LEU A 88 27.44 -1.02 -9.14
CA LEU A 88 25.98 -0.85 -9.11
C LEU A 88 25.30 -1.38 -10.39
N ASP A 89 25.98 -1.32 -11.53
CA ASP A 89 25.54 -1.98 -12.77
C ASP A 89 26.72 -2.56 -13.55
N GLY A 90 26.45 -3.64 -14.27
CA GLY A 90 27.40 -4.39 -15.08
C GLY A 90 28.10 -5.53 -14.34
N GLN A 91 27.63 -5.91 -13.15
CA GLN A 91 28.28 -6.96 -12.33
C GLN A 91 28.50 -8.29 -13.07
N GLN A 92 27.57 -8.71 -13.94
CA GLN A 92 27.75 -9.92 -14.75
C GLN A 92 28.82 -9.70 -15.84
N ARG A 93 28.81 -8.54 -16.52
CA ARG A 93 29.78 -8.16 -17.56
C ARG A 93 31.22 -8.11 -17.03
N ILE A 94 31.44 -7.45 -15.89
CA ILE A 94 32.77 -7.35 -15.26
C ILE A 94 33.24 -8.68 -14.68
N THR A 95 32.32 -9.53 -14.20
CA THR A 95 32.66 -10.90 -13.76
C THR A 95 33.05 -11.77 -14.95
N SER A 96 32.25 -11.82 -16.02
CA SER A 96 32.56 -12.57 -17.26
C SER A 96 33.91 -12.18 -17.85
N LEU A 97 34.23 -10.88 -17.87
CA LEU A 97 35.58 -10.40 -18.20
C LEU A 97 36.63 -11.05 -17.30
N PHE A 98 36.56 -10.81 -15.99
CA PHE A 98 37.57 -11.27 -15.04
C PHE A 98 37.81 -12.80 -15.08
N VAL A 99 36.74 -13.60 -15.16
CA VAL A 99 36.85 -15.07 -15.12
C VAL A 99 37.38 -15.67 -16.41
N ALA A 100 37.04 -15.12 -17.58
CA ALA A 100 37.57 -15.56 -18.87
C ALA A 100 39.07 -15.22 -19.00
N LEU A 101 39.45 -14.02 -18.57
CA LEU A 101 40.83 -13.53 -18.63
C LEU A 101 41.79 -14.31 -17.74
N LYS A 102 41.32 -14.75 -16.57
CA LYS A 102 42.09 -15.54 -15.62
C LYS A 102 41.87 -17.04 -15.76
N ALA A 103 41.22 -17.50 -16.84
CA ALA A 103 40.92 -18.91 -17.11
C ALA A 103 40.29 -19.64 -15.90
N LEU A 104 39.34 -18.97 -15.21
CA LEU A 104 38.82 -19.43 -13.92
C LEU A 104 37.63 -20.37 -14.09
N LYS A 105 37.53 -21.33 -13.16
CA LYS A 105 36.33 -22.13 -12.96
C LYS A 105 35.42 -21.48 -11.90
N VAL A 106 34.15 -21.23 -12.22
CA VAL A 106 33.15 -20.72 -11.26
C VAL A 106 32.00 -21.72 -11.13
N GLY A 107 31.84 -22.27 -9.92
CA GLY A 107 30.89 -23.35 -9.67
C GLY A 107 31.25 -24.60 -10.48
N LYS A 108 30.44 -24.90 -11.51
CA LYS A 108 30.69 -26.01 -12.45
C LYS A 108 31.23 -25.57 -13.81
N ILE A 109 31.12 -24.28 -14.14
CA ILE A 109 31.45 -23.75 -15.48
C ILE A 109 32.93 -23.35 -15.50
N ASP A 110 33.63 -23.73 -16.55
CA ASP A 110 35.06 -23.45 -16.74
C ASP A 110 35.25 -22.41 -17.83
N TYR A 111 35.77 -21.22 -17.48
CA TYR A 111 35.89 -20.10 -18.42
C TYR A 111 37.25 -20.08 -19.14
N SER A 112 38.09 -21.11 -18.93
CA SER A 112 39.23 -21.45 -19.80
C SER A 112 38.80 -21.97 -21.18
N GLU A 113 37.54 -22.40 -21.32
CA GLU A 113 36.97 -22.97 -22.55
C GLU A 113 36.28 -21.89 -23.40
N ILE A 114 36.95 -20.74 -23.53
CA ILE A 114 36.57 -19.66 -24.44
C ILE A 114 37.68 -19.50 -25.48
N TYR A 115 37.28 -19.56 -26.74
CA TYR A 115 38.15 -19.69 -27.90
C TYR A 115 37.92 -18.52 -28.87
N VAL A 116 38.99 -18.09 -29.53
CA VAL A 116 39.00 -17.02 -30.53
C VAL A 116 39.38 -17.63 -31.87
N ASN A 117 38.50 -17.54 -32.85
CA ASN A 117 38.72 -17.98 -34.22
C ASN A 117 39.70 -17.02 -34.94
N LEU A 118 40.66 -17.58 -35.65
CA LEU A 118 41.71 -16.85 -36.37
C LEU A 118 41.54 -16.91 -37.90
N GLU A 119 40.56 -17.64 -38.42
CA GLU A 119 40.33 -17.83 -39.85
C GLU A 119 39.58 -16.69 -40.54
N ASN A 120 39.63 -16.68 -41.87
CA ASN A 120 39.14 -15.58 -42.69
C ASN A 120 37.63 -15.62 -42.94
N TYR A 121 36.90 -14.96 -42.04
CA TYR A 121 35.50 -14.58 -42.19
C TYR A 121 35.33 -13.05 -42.29
N ASP A 122 34.20 -12.63 -42.89
CA ASP A 122 33.79 -11.22 -43.03
C ASP A 122 33.46 -10.58 -41.66
N ASN A 123 33.39 -9.24 -41.60
CA ASN A 123 33.33 -8.50 -40.32
C ASN A 123 32.11 -8.78 -39.43
N ASP A 124 31.04 -9.40 -39.94
CA ASP A 124 29.82 -9.67 -39.19
C ASP A 124 29.83 -11.02 -38.44
N ASP A 125 30.61 -12.01 -38.90
CA ASP A 125 30.62 -13.37 -38.35
C ASP A 125 31.14 -13.46 -36.91
N LYS A 126 30.72 -14.49 -36.16
CA LYS A 126 31.14 -14.70 -34.77
C LYS A 126 32.64 -15.03 -34.72
N ILE A 127 33.37 -14.40 -33.80
CA ILE A 127 34.82 -14.53 -33.59
C ILE A 127 35.10 -15.37 -32.34
N VAL A 128 34.27 -15.24 -31.30
CA VAL A 128 34.49 -15.92 -30.00
C VAL A 128 33.50 -17.08 -29.81
N PHE A 129 34.02 -18.26 -29.49
CA PHE A 129 33.29 -19.52 -29.38
C PHE A 129 33.56 -20.21 -28.03
N THR A 130 32.74 -21.21 -27.70
CA THR A 130 32.80 -21.99 -26.44
C THR A 130 32.96 -23.49 -26.71
N ASP A 131 33.26 -23.83 -27.97
CA ASP A 131 33.31 -25.17 -28.53
C ASP A 131 34.27 -25.11 -29.73
N THR A 132 34.93 -26.23 -30.03
CA THR A 132 35.91 -26.40 -31.11
C THR A 132 35.76 -27.75 -31.82
N GLU A 133 34.69 -28.54 -31.58
CA GLU A 133 34.51 -29.86 -32.22
C GLU A 133 34.52 -29.80 -33.76
N ASP A 134 34.06 -28.70 -34.36
CA ASP A 134 34.06 -28.45 -35.82
C ASP A 134 35.27 -27.60 -36.31
N MET A 135 36.33 -27.39 -35.51
CA MET A 135 37.46 -26.50 -35.85
C MET A 135 38.79 -27.26 -36.00
N GLU A 136 39.57 -26.95 -37.05
CA GLU A 136 40.90 -27.54 -37.25
C GLU A 136 41.94 -26.97 -36.27
N ASP A 137 42.84 -27.81 -35.75
CA ASP A 137 43.89 -27.37 -34.82
C ASP A 137 44.81 -26.32 -35.44
N GLY A 138 45.04 -25.22 -34.70
CA GLY A 138 45.78 -24.05 -35.18
C GLY A 138 44.91 -22.98 -35.84
N THR A 139 43.62 -23.23 -36.11
CA THR A 139 42.67 -22.19 -36.57
C THR A 139 42.13 -21.30 -35.45
N TYR A 140 42.42 -21.64 -34.19
CA TYR A 140 41.88 -20.96 -33.01
C TYR A 140 42.94 -20.77 -31.89
N ILE A 141 42.65 -19.89 -30.93
CA ILE A 141 43.46 -19.67 -29.72
C ILE A 141 42.56 -19.49 -28.48
N LYS A 142 42.96 -19.98 -27.31
CA LYS A 142 42.25 -19.71 -26.04
C LYS A 142 42.32 -18.21 -25.69
N PHE A 143 41.21 -17.65 -25.19
CA PHE A 143 41.09 -16.21 -24.93
C PHE A 143 42.06 -15.68 -23.85
N SER A 144 42.42 -16.51 -22.85
CA SER A 144 43.52 -16.22 -21.91
C SER A 144 44.86 -16.06 -22.63
N ASN A 145 45.19 -17.03 -23.50
CA ASN A 145 46.48 -17.15 -24.17
C ASN A 145 46.74 -15.98 -25.13
N LEU A 146 45.68 -15.45 -25.78
CA LEU A 146 45.71 -14.23 -26.60
C LEU A 146 46.35 -13.04 -25.85
N LEU A 147 46.16 -12.95 -24.54
CA LEU A 147 46.56 -11.80 -23.73
C LEU A 147 47.84 -12.06 -22.94
N GLU A 148 48.05 -13.28 -22.43
CA GLU A 148 49.23 -13.65 -21.64
C GLU A 148 50.51 -13.81 -22.49
N HIS A 149 50.45 -14.46 -23.65
CA HIS A 149 51.65 -14.75 -24.44
C HIS A 149 52.11 -13.58 -25.33
N SER A 150 53.41 -13.47 -25.60
CA SER A 150 53.96 -12.60 -26.63
C SER A 150 53.81 -13.22 -28.03
N ILE A 151 53.93 -12.39 -29.07
CA ILE A 151 53.92 -12.87 -30.47
C ILE A 151 55.08 -13.85 -30.73
N VAL A 152 56.20 -13.71 -30.02
CA VAL A 152 57.37 -14.60 -30.12
C VAL A 152 57.04 -16.00 -29.59
N ASP A 153 56.32 -16.11 -28.47
CA ASP A 153 55.92 -17.40 -27.88
C ASP A 153 54.93 -18.16 -28.78
N LEU A 154 54.17 -17.43 -29.61
CA LEU A 154 53.14 -17.96 -30.51
C LEU A 154 53.67 -18.25 -31.92
N TYR A 155 54.88 -17.77 -32.27
CA TYR A 155 55.45 -17.82 -33.62
C TYR A 155 55.63 -19.24 -34.20
N HIS A 156 55.79 -20.25 -33.34
CA HIS A 156 55.93 -21.65 -33.78
C HIS A 156 54.59 -22.37 -34.00
N ASN A 157 53.46 -21.78 -33.58
CA ASN A 157 52.15 -22.44 -33.56
C ASN A 157 51.16 -21.84 -34.60
N TYR A 158 51.46 -20.66 -35.15
CA TYR A 158 50.56 -19.91 -36.03
C TYR A 158 51.32 -19.25 -37.19
N ASP A 159 50.68 -19.15 -38.35
CA ASP A 159 51.25 -18.47 -39.53
C ASP A 159 51.25 -16.93 -39.41
N GLU A 160 51.92 -16.25 -40.35
CA GLU A 160 52.09 -14.79 -40.34
C GLU A 160 50.76 -14.01 -40.42
N GLU A 161 49.72 -14.56 -41.03
CA GLU A 161 48.41 -13.92 -41.13
C GLU A 161 47.63 -14.09 -39.82
N LYS A 162 47.61 -15.31 -39.26
CA LYS A 162 47.06 -15.60 -37.93
C LYS A 162 47.75 -14.77 -36.84
N LEU A 163 49.07 -14.62 -36.87
CA LEU A 163 49.82 -13.79 -35.91
C LEU A 163 49.44 -12.31 -35.98
N LYS A 164 49.23 -11.75 -37.19
CA LYS A 164 48.69 -10.39 -37.36
C LYS A 164 47.26 -10.26 -36.83
N ARG A 165 46.43 -11.31 -36.99
CA ARG A 165 45.05 -11.34 -36.46
C ARG A 165 45.04 -11.44 -34.94
N ILE A 166 45.92 -12.25 -34.34
CA ILE A 166 46.21 -12.31 -32.90
C ILE A 166 46.62 -10.92 -32.39
N GLU A 167 47.56 -10.24 -33.05
CA GLU A 167 47.99 -8.90 -32.66
C GLU A 167 46.86 -7.86 -32.74
N LYS A 168 46.05 -7.88 -33.82
CA LYS A 168 44.85 -7.05 -33.97
C LYS A 168 43.86 -7.28 -32.81
N TYR A 169 43.52 -8.54 -32.50
CA TYR A 169 42.59 -8.87 -31.42
C TYR A 169 43.16 -8.50 -30.04
N LYS A 170 44.44 -8.76 -29.78
CA LYS A 170 45.15 -8.38 -28.54
C LYS A 170 45.13 -6.86 -28.34
N ASN A 171 45.36 -6.09 -29.41
CA ASN A 171 45.28 -4.63 -29.38
C ASN A 171 43.85 -4.11 -29.20
N ASN A 172 42.85 -4.74 -29.83
CA ASN A 172 41.44 -4.37 -29.64
C ASN A 172 40.98 -4.56 -28.19
N VAL A 173 41.41 -5.63 -27.49
CA VAL A 173 41.12 -5.79 -26.05
C VAL A 173 41.87 -4.76 -25.21
N LYS A 174 43.19 -4.65 -25.37
CA LYS A 174 44.03 -3.79 -24.51
C LYS A 174 43.68 -2.30 -24.59
N HIS A 175 43.28 -1.81 -25.76
CA HIS A 175 42.86 -0.43 -25.96
C HIS A 175 41.33 -0.25 -25.85
N TYR A 176 40.58 -1.28 -25.46
CA TYR A 176 39.15 -1.13 -25.20
C TYR A 176 38.93 -0.22 -24.00
N ASN A 177 38.29 0.92 -24.24
CA ASN A 177 38.09 1.95 -23.24
C ASN A 177 36.66 1.86 -22.68
N PHE A 178 36.52 1.26 -21.51
CA PHE A 178 35.23 0.97 -20.90
C PHE A 178 34.56 2.25 -20.40
N SER A 179 33.33 2.50 -20.86
CA SER A 179 32.46 3.57 -20.35
C SER A 179 32.11 3.32 -18.88
N ILE A 180 32.40 4.29 -18.01
CA ILE A 180 32.07 4.21 -16.58
C ILE A 180 31.37 5.46 -16.07
N ILE A 181 30.45 5.29 -15.13
CA ILE A 181 29.82 6.39 -14.38
C ILE A 181 30.23 6.25 -12.91
N LYS A 182 31.01 7.21 -12.40
CA LYS A 182 31.41 7.27 -10.99
C LYS A 182 30.38 8.05 -10.18
N VAL A 183 29.76 7.38 -9.23
CA VAL A 183 28.87 7.94 -8.20
C VAL A 183 29.72 8.14 -6.94
N GLU A 184 30.09 9.39 -6.65
CA GLU A 184 30.92 9.75 -5.49
C GLU A 184 30.07 10.41 -4.39
N ASP A 185 30.58 10.46 -3.16
CA ASP A 185 30.02 11.25 -2.02
C ASP A 185 28.53 11.00 -1.73
N THR A 186 28.06 9.79 -2.02
CA THR A 186 26.63 9.43 -2.05
C THR A 186 26.32 8.43 -0.94
N PRO A 187 25.30 8.65 -0.09
CA PRO A 187 24.88 7.69 0.94
C PRO A 187 24.40 6.35 0.36
N ILE A 188 24.54 5.26 1.14
CA ILE A 188 24.13 3.89 0.75
C ILE A 188 22.66 3.82 0.28
N GLU A 189 21.78 4.59 0.91
CA GLU A 189 20.36 4.75 0.53
C GLU A 189 20.20 5.09 -0.96
N ILE A 190 20.92 6.12 -1.41
CA ILE A 190 20.78 6.65 -2.77
C ILE A 190 21.53 5.74 -3.76
N ALA A 191 22.67 5.15 -3.36
CA ALA A 191 23.37 4.16 -4.17
C ALA A 191 22.51 2.91 -4.42
N THR A 192 21.75 2.45 -3.43
CA THR A 192 20.82 1.31 -3.57
C THR A 192 19.52 1.67 -4.28
N GLU A 193 19.08 2.93 -4.22
CA GLU A 193 18.01 3.43 -5.10
C GLU A 193 18.46 3.51 -6.57
N ILE A 194 19.69 4.00 -6.85
CA ILE A 194 20.29 4.00 -8.19
C ILE A 194 20.36 2.56 -8.73
N PHE A 195 20.91 1.62 -7.95
CA PHE A 195 20.92 0.19 -8.28
C PHE A 195 19.51 -0.31 -8.65
N THR A 196 18.51 -0.01 -7.82
CA THR A 196 17.13 -0.51 -7.97
C THR A 196 16.43 0.09 -9.19
N ARG A 197 16.59 1.38 -9.44
CA ARG A 197 16.01 2.07 -10.61
C ARG A 197 16.60 1.57 -11.92
N ILE A 198 17.89 1.27 -11.96
CA ILE A 198 18.60 0.82 -13.16
C ILE A 198 18.33 -0.67 -13.43
N ASN A 199 18.24 -1.50 -12.39
CA ASN A 199 17.81 -2.90 -12.50
C ASN A 199 16.27 -3.04 -12.61
N SER A 200 15.61 -2.16 -13.37
CA SER A 200 14.14 -2.02 -13.43
C SER A 200 13.39 -3.24 -14.03
N GLY A 201 14.11 -4.17 -14.66
CA GLY A 201 13.60 -5.50 -15.04
C GLY A 201 13.67 -6.55 -13.92
N GLY A 202 13.87 -6.15 -12.65
CA GLY A 202 14.18 -7.04 -11.54
C GLY A 202 13.42 -6.78 -10.25
N LYS A 203 13.41 -7.79 -9.36
CA LYS A 203 13.00 -7.63 -7.96
C LYS A 203 13.87 -6.54 -7.32
N ALA A 204 13.23 -5.49 -6.79
CA ALA A 204 13.88 -4.46 -5.98
C ALA A 204 14.47 -5.04 -4.69
N LEU A 205 15.57 -4.47 -4.21
CA LEU A 205 16.15 -4.84 -2.92
C LEU A 205 15.30 -4.29 -1.78
N SER A 206 15.03 -5.12 -0.78
CA SER A 206 14.50 -4.68 0.50
C SER A 206 15.59 -4.01 1.36
N VAL A 207 15.14 -3.17 2.29
CA VAL A 207 16.00 -2.59 3.33
C VAL A 207 16.77 -3.67 4.10
N PHE A 208 16.16 -4.85 4.33
CA PHE A 208 16.80 -5.97 5.02
C PHE A 208 17.96 -6.58 4.22
N GLU A 209 17.77 -6.85 2.92
CA GLU A 209 18.82 -7.40 2.03
C GLU A 209 20.05 -6.47 1.96
N ILE A 210 19.83 -5.15 1.93
CA ILE A 210 20.90 -4.14 1.97
C ILE A 210 21.59 -4.13 3.35
N MET A 211 20.82 -4.15 4.43
CA MET A 211 21.34 -4.12 5.81
C MET A 211 22.13 -5.38 6.16
N CYS A 212 21.82 -6.53 5.56
CA CYS A 212 22.63 -7.74 5.70
C CYS A 212 24.06 -7.54 5.19
N ALA A 213 24.24 -6.82 4.08
CA ALA A 213 25.57 -6.51 3.57
C ALA A 213 26.27 -5.40 4.38
N LYS A 214 25.53 -4.41 4.91
CA LYS A 214 26.11 -3.29 5.69
C LYS A 214 26.57 -3.70 7.09
N ILE A 215 25.82 -4.57 7.77
CA ILE A 215 26.08 -4.92 9.18
C ILE A 215 27.05 -6.10 9.33
N PHE A 216 27.29 -6.87 8.27
CA PHE A 216 28.16 -8.04 8.33
C PHE A 216 29.56 -7.73 8.90
N ASP A 217 30.01 -8.58 9.83
CA ASP A 217 31.33 -8.47 10.44
C ASP A 217 31.93 -9.85 10.76
N ILE A 218 33.08 -10.16 10.16
CA ILE A 218 33.79 -11.42 10.38
C ILE A 218 34.45 -11.45 11.77
N LYS A 219 34.99 -10.32 12.23
CA LYS A 219 35.74 -10.21 13.50
C LYS A 219 34.81 -10.33 14.71
N LEU A 220 33.57 -9.87 14.57
CA LEU A 220 32.49 -10.02 15.57
C LEU A 220 31.61 -11.25 15.34
N ASN A 221 31.89 -12.06 14.32
CA ASN A 221 31.09 -13.21 13.89
C ASN A 221 29.58 -12.90 13.81
N PHE A 222 29.25 -11.85 13.04
CA PHE A 222 27.90 -11.34 12.91
C PHE A 222 27.45 -11.31 11.44
N ASP A 223 26.47 -12.15 11.12
CA ASP A 223 25.71 -12.10 9.88
C ASP A 223 24.23 -11.89 10.20
N LEU A 224 23.65 -10.79 9.74
CA LEU A 224 22.27 -10.40 10.04
C LEU A 224 21.25 -11.41 9.50
N ASN A 225 21.51 -12.01 8.33
CA ASN A 225 20.60 -12.98 7.74
C ASN A 225 20.61 -14.28 8.54
N GLN A 226 21.79 -14.83 8.86
CA GLN A 226 21.91 -16.02 9.70
C GLN A 226 21.31 -15.80 11.10
N ARG A 227 21.49 -14.61 11.69
CA ARG A 227 20.90 -14.24 12.98
C ARG A 227 19.36 -14.17 12.92
N PHE A 228 18.79 -13.73 11.79
CA PHE A 228 17.34 -13.73 11.57
C PHE A 228 16.78 -15.12 11.25
N GLU A 229 17.46 -15.91 10.41
CA GLU A 229 17.10 -17.32 10.14
C GLU A 229 17.07 -18.15 11.43
N LYS A 230 18.03 -17.92 12.34
CA LYS A 230 18.02 -18.52 13.68
C LYS A 230 16.78 -18.11 14.48
N LEU A 231 16.42 -16.82 14.50
CA LEU A 231 15.20 -16.35 15.17
C LEU A 231 13.95 -17.05 14.61
N THR A 232 13.81 -17.08 13.28
CA THR A 232 12.69 -17.76 12.59
C THR A 232 12.62 -19.24 12.92
N SER A 233 13.77 -19.93 12.95
CA SER A 233 13.86 -21.35 13.33
C SER A 233 13.41 -21.60 14.78
N GLU A 234 13.84 -20.76 15.72
CA GLU A 234 13.43 -20.84 17.12
C GLU A 234 11.92 -20.57 17.29
N LEU A 235 11.37 -19.56 16.60
CA LEU A 235 9.95 -19.21 16.63
C LEU A 235 9.02 -20.19 15.90
N SER A 236 9.55 -21.04 15.01
CA SER A 236 8.78 -22.08 14.33
C SER A 236 8.19 -23.12 15.30
N SER A 237 8.83 -23.33 16.46
CA SER A 237 8.33 -24.19 17.54
C SER A 237 7.01 -23.73 18.17
N ILE A 238 6.59 -22.48 17.91
CA ILE A 238 5.39 -21.84 18.45
C ILE A 238 4.52 -21.18 17.36
N ASP A 239 4.69 -21.56 16.09
CA ASP A 239 3.99 -21.03 14.91
C ASP A 239 4.11 -19.49 14.71
N PHE A 240 5.25 -18.90 15.11
CA PHE A 240 5.60 -17.48 14.89
C PHE A 240 6.74 -17.26 13.88
N ASP A 241 7.01 -18.26 13.03
CA ASP A 241 8.06 -18.25 12.00
C ASP A 241 7.91 -17.17 10.92
N THR A 242 6.68 -16.72 10.62
CA THR A 242 6.42 -15.81 9.48
C THR A 242 6.44 -14.32 9.81
N ILE A 243 7.13 -13.91 10.88
CA ILE A 243 7.32 -12.48 11.17
C ILE A 243 8.18 -11.81 10.08
N PRO A 244 7.91 -10.55 9.68
CA PRO A 244 8.69 -9.86 8.66
C PRO A 244 10.13 -9.58 9.10
N SER A 245 11.11 -9.76 8.19
CA SER A 245 12.52 -9.43 8.47
C SER A 245 12.79 -7.93 8.67
N SER A 246 11.83 -7.05 8.31
CA SER A 246 11.88 -5.63 8.66
C SER A 246 11.65 -5.37 10.16
N LEU A 247 10.92 -6.24 10.87
CA LEU A 247 10.45 -6.00 12.23
C LEU A 247 11.61 -5.75 13.23
N PRO A 248 12.67 -6.58 13.28
CA PRO A 248 13.83 -6.29 14.13
C PRO A 248 14.49 -4.94 13.80
N LEU A 249 14.68 -4.64 12.51
CA LEU A 249 15.32 -3.40 12.06
C LEU A 249 14.49 -2.15 12.34
N GLN A 250 13.16 -2.22 12.17
CA GLN A 250 12.24 -1.15 12.52
C GLN A 250 12.26 -0.90 14.04
N LEU A 251 12.28 -1.95 14.86
CA LEU A 251 12.42 -1.84 16.32
C LEU A 251 13.76 -1.21 16.74
N ILE A 252 14.88 -1.67 16.18
CA ILE A 252 16.21 -1.07 16.42
C ILE A 252 16.21 0.42 16.08
N SER A 253 15.69 0.77 14.90
CA SER A 253 15.66 2.15 14.43
C SER A 253 14.80 3.05 15.34
N LEU A 254 13.67 2.55 15.84
CA LEU A 254 12.84 3.25 16.83
C LEU A 254 13.56 3.44 18.17
N ILE A 255 14.32 2.44 18.65
CA ILE A 255 15.10 2.55 19.89
C ILE A 255 16.26 3.54 19.74
N LEU A 256 16.97 3.52 18.61
CA LEU A 256 18.17 4.35 18.39
C LEU A 256 17.87 5.77 17.88
N THR A 257 16.70 6.01 17.26
CA THR A 257 16.41 7.28 16.56
C THR A 257 14.97 7.80 16.70
N GLY A 258 14.06 7.04 17.33
CA GLY A 258 12.63 7.38 17.38
C GLY A 258 11.88 7.28 16.04
N ASN A 259 12.49 6.73 14.99
CA ASN A 259 11.93 6.64 13.64
C ASN A 259 12.33 5.32 12.97
N CYS A 260 11.47 4.76 12.11
CA CYS A 260 11.72 3.49 11.38
C CYS A 260 11.54 3.58 9.86
N LYS A 261 11.44 4.78 9.27
CA LYS A 261 11.48 4.94 7.81
C LYS A 261 12.72 4.26 7.24
N GLY A 262 12.58 3.57 6.11
CA GLY A 262 13.67 2.80 5.50
C GLY A 262 14.99 3.57 5.32
N LYS A 263 14.92 4.88 5.04
CA LYS A 263 16.08 5.78 5.02
C LYS A 263 16.84 5.79 6.34
N THR A 264 16.14 5.98 7.46
CA THR A 264 16.71 6.00 8.81
C THR A 264 17.29 4.65 9.22
N ILE A 265 16.67 3.54 8.80
CA ILE A 265 17.23 2.20 9.00
C ILE A 265 18.58 2.07 8.27
N LEU A 266 18.65 2.48 7.00
CA LEU A 266 19.88 2.38 6.19
C LEU A 266 21.02 3.28 6.68
N SER A 267 20.72 4.39 7.37
CA SER A 267 21.74 5.27 7.96
C SER A 267 22.31 4.78 9.29
N LEU A 268 21.72 3.74 9.92
CA LEU A 268 22.23 3.18 11.17
C LEU A 268 23.70 2.73 11.07
N LYS A 269 24.43 2.93 12.16
CA LYS A 269 25.82 2.45 12.32
C LYS A 269 25.83 0.96 12.70
N LYS A 270 26.72 0.19 12.06
CA LYS A 270 26.85 -1.26 12.27
C LYS A 270 27.01 -1.62 13.74
N GLU A 271 27.87 -0.90 14.45
CA GLU A 271 28.28 -1.17 15.83
C GLU A 271 27.07 -1.12 16.78
N TYR A 272 26.19 -0.13 16.60
CA TYR A 272 24.98 0.01 17.41
C TYR A 272 23.95 -1.09 17.11
N VAL A 273 23.86 -1.54 15.85
CA VAL A 273 22.95 -2.63 15.48
C VAL A 273 23.43 -3.98 16.03
N ILE A 274 24.73 -4.27 15.95
CA ILE A 274 25.32 -5.48 16.53
C ILE A 274 25.13 -5.49 18.06
N ASN A 275 25.50 -4.40 18.74
CA ASN A 275 25.47 -4.32 20.20
C ASN A 275 24.07 -4.44 20.82
N ILE A 276 23.02 -4.05 20.10
CA ILE A 276 21.63 -4.13 20.57
C ILE A 276 20.91 -5.42 20.14
N TRP A 277 21.46 -6.17 19.18
CA TRP A 277 20.76 -7.27 18.50
C TRP A 277 20.25 -8.35 19.47
N ASP A 278 21.12 -8.95 20.29
CA ASP A 278 20.69 -10.06 21.14
C ASP A 278 19.69 -9.59 22.23
N ASN A 279 19.71 -8.31 22.63
CA ASN A 279 18.72 -7.72 23.54
C ASN A 279 17.34 -7.56 22.89
N ILE A 280 17.24 -7.04 21.65
CA ILE A 280 15.94 -6.92 20.98
C ILE A 280 15.30 -8.29 20.71
N ILE A 281 16.10 -9.33 20.52
CA ILE A 281 15.62 -10.70 20.28
C ILE A 281 14.91 -11.25 21.53
N VAL A 282 15.43 -10.98 22.73
CA VAL A 282 14.75 -11.30 23.99
C VAL A 282 13.43 -10.52 24.10
N SER A 283 13.43 -9.22 23.77
CA SER A 283 12.23 -8.38 23.85
C SER A 283 11.15 -8.73 22.83
N ILE A 284 11.52 -9.14 21.61
CA ILE A 284 10.61 -9.65 20.59
C ILE A 284 9.97 -10.98 21.05
N LYS A 285 10.76 -11.90 21.62
CA LYS A 285 10.23 -13.15 22.18
C LYS A 285 9.26 -12.90 23.34
N ALA A 286 9.63 -12.04 24.29
CA ALA A 286 8.77 -11.66 25.41
C ALA A 286 7.46 -10.99 24.93
N ALA A 287 7.51 -10.17 23.88
CA ALA A 287 6.32 -9.62 23.23
C ALA A 287 5.46 -10.68 22.55
N ILE A 288 6.07 -11.67 21.87
CA ILE A 288 5.37 -12.81 21.25
C ILE A 288 4.66 -13.64 22.32
N ASP A 289 5.35 -14.05 23.39
CA ASP A 289 4.73 -14.81 24.47
C ASP A 289 3.62 -14.02 25.18
N TYR A 290 3.77 -12.70 25.32
CA TYR A 290 2.72 -11.82 25.85
C TYR A 290 1.48 -11.74 24.94
N VAL A 291 1.61 -11.58 23.61
CA VAL A 291 0.41 -11.57 22.73
C VAL A 291 -0.26 -12.94 22.67
N ARG A 292 0.52 -14.03 22.77
CA ARG A 292 0.01 -15.40 22.85
C ARG A 292 -0.77 -15.63 24.14
N SER A 293 -0.21 -15.29 25.30
CA SER A 293 -0.85 -15.50 26.61
C SER A 293 -2.02 -14.54 26.88
N THR A 294 -1.87 -13.27 26.50
CA THR A 294 -2.76 -12.19 26.96
C THR A 294 -3.89 -11.92 25.97
N PHE A 295 -3.61 -12.03 24.67
CA PHE A 295 -4.58 -11.76 23.59
C PHE A 295 -5.04 -13.02 22.84
N ALA A 296 -4.56 -14.20 23.25
CA ALA A 296 -4.88 -15.50 22.66
C ALA A 296 -4.59 -15.60 21.15
N VAL A 297 -3.53 -14.91 20.69
CA VAL A 297 -3.02 -15.04 19.32
C VAL A 297 -2.31 -16.40 19.20
N PRO A 298 -2.77 -17.37 18.39
CA PRO A 298 -2.15 -18.69 18.34
C PRO A 298 -0.84 -18.69 17.53
N SER A 299 -0.77 -17.90 16.45
CA SER A 299 0.29 -17.91 15.44
C SER A 299 0.57 -16.49 14.90
N SER A 300 1.74 -16.27 14.30
CA SER A 300 2.04 -15.04 13.56
C SER A 300 1.02 -14.78 12.44
N LYS A 301 0.47 -15.85 11.84
CA LYS A 301 -0.44 -15.78 10.70
C LYS A 301 -1.83 -15.27 11.12
N LEU A 302 -2.25 -15.50 12.36
CA LEU A 302 -3.49 -14.96 12.94
C LEU A 302 -3.30 -13.67 13.77
N LEU A 303 -2.07 -13.19 13.97
CA LEU A 303 -1.79 -11.87 14.53
C LEU A 303 -2.40 -10.76 13.63
N PRO A 304 -3.18 -9.78 14.17
CA PRO A 304 -3.90 -8.80 13.35
C PRO A 304 -3.01 -7.96 12.42
N TYR A 305 -1.84 -7.55 12.91
CA TYR A 305 -0.73 -7.00 12.14
C TYR A 305 0.60 -7.41 12.79
N ASP A 306 1.59 -7.82 11.99
CA ASP A 306 2.92 -8.16 12.51
C ASP A 306 3.59 -6.97 13.24
N VAL A 307 3.34 -5.75 12.74
CA VAL A 307 3.88 -4.52 13.32
C VAL A 307 3.32 -4.17 14.71
N LEU A 308 2.26 -4.83 15.20
CA LEU A 308 1.82 -4.69 16.60
C LEU A 308 2.84 -5.25 17.60
N LEU A 309 3.70 -6.19 17.18
CA LEU A 309 4.80 -6.66 18.00
C LEU A 309 5.86 -5.57 18.23
N ILE A 310 5.96 -4.54 17.39
CA ILE A 310 6.99 -3.51 17.52
C ILE A 310 6.80 -2.63 18.77
N PRO A 311 5.65 -1.95 19.00
CA PRO A 311 5.46 -1.16 20.23
C PRO A 311 5.43 -2.03 21.49
N ILE A 312 4.98 -3.29 21.40
CA ILE A 312 4.99 -4.23 22.52
C ILE A 312 6.44 -4.66 22.85
N ALA A 313 7.25 -5.04 21.85
CA ALA A 313 8.66 -5.38 22.06
C ALA A 313 9.48 -4.17 22.51
N TYR A 314 9.14 -2.95 22.08
CA TYR A 314 9.72 -1.72 22.59
C TYR A 314 9.39 -1.53 24.09
N TYR A 315 8.14 -1.77 24.51
CA TYR A 315 7.77 -1.77 25.92
C TYR A 315 8.60 -2.80 26.71
N PHE A 316 8.70 -4.04 26.23
CA PHE A 316 9.51 -5.07 26.89
C PHE A 316 11.00 -4.68 26.97
N TYR A 317 11.59 -4.16 25.90
CA TYR A 317 12.97 -3.67 25.89
C TYR A 317 13.20 -2.59 26.96
N ARG A 318 12.36 -1.56 27.00
CA ARG A 318 12.47 -0.46 27.98
C ARG A 318 12.13 -0.89 29.41
N ASN A 319 11.24 -1.86 29.60
CA ASN A 319 10.85 -2.39 30.90
C ASN A 319 11.76 -3.55 31.40
N ASN A 320 12.97 -3.68 30.88
CA ASN A 320 13.93 -4.75 31.25
C ASN A 320 13.34 -6.17 31.12
N ASN A 321 12.56 -6.39 30.05
CA ASN A 321 11.81 -7.59 29.71
C ASN A 321 10.80 -8.08 30.77
N LYS A 322 10.41 -7.22 31.72
CA LYS A 322 9.35 -7.52 32.71
C LYS A 322 7.97 -7.42 32.07
N SER A 323 7.12 -8.41 32.32
CA SER A 323 5.72 -8.41 31.88
C SER A 323 4.95 -7.18 32.42
N PRO A 324 4.04 -6.59 31.64
CA PRO A 324 3.22 -5.48 32.11
C PRO A 324 2.24 -5.93 33.18
N VAL A 325 1.98 -5.06 34.16
CA VAL A 325 1.06 -5.30 35.27
C VAL A 325 0.13 -4.11 35.50
N GLY A 326 -1.03 -4.35 36.14
CA GLY A 326 -1.99 -3.30 36.49
C GLY A 326 -2.39 -2.42 35.30
N LYS A 327 -2.27 -1.10 35.46
CA LYS A 327 -2.58 -0.12 34.41
C LYS A 327 -1.80 -0.35 33.10
N HIS A 328 -0.51 -0.70 33.16
CA HIS A 328 0.31 -0.88 31.94
C HIS A 328 -0.24 -2.05 31.09
N ASN A 329 -0.70 -3.12 31.75
CA ASN A 329 -1.37 -4.23 31.08
C ASN A 329 -2.71 -3.78 30.45
N LYS A 330 -3.51 -2.94 31.14
CA LYS A 330 -4.76 -2.41 30.56
C LYS A 330 -4.49 -1.46 29.37
N HIS A 331 -3.46 -0.62 29.44
CA HIS A 331 -3.11 0.30 28.34
C HIS A 331 -2.61 -0.47 27.09
N LEU A 332 -1.77 -1.50 27.27
CA LEU A 332 -1.33 -2.36 26.16
C LEU A 332 -2.45 -3.24 25.61
N MET A 333 -3.37 -3.71 26.45
CA MET A 333 -4.59 -4.42 26.05
C MET A 333 -5.46 -3.53 25.17
N ASP A 334 -5.76 -2.31 25.61
CA ASP A 334 -6.51 -1.33 24.82
C ASP A 334 -5.82 -1.05 23.48
N MET A 335 -4.52 -0.73 23.51
CA MET A 335 -3.74 -0.42 22.31
C MET A 335 -3.83 -1.54 21.28
N PHE A 336 -3.65 -2.80 21.70
CA PHE A 336 -3.73 -3.95 20.81
C PHE A 336 -5.11 -4.09 20.15
N TRP A 337 -6.20 -4.08 20.93
CA TRP A 337 -7.55 -4.23 20.37
C TRP A 337 -7.95 -3.01 19.54
N ARG A 338 -7.74 -1.79 20.05
CA ARG A 338 -8.08 -0.54 19.37
C ARG A 338 -7.39 -0.43 18.02
N TYR A 339 -6.09 -0.68 17.95
CA TYR A 339 -5.35 -0.55 16.69
C TYR A 339 -5.70 -1.66 15.70
N SER A 340 -6.09 -2.83 16.18
CA SER A 340 -6.52 -3.95 15.33
C SER A 340 -7.93 -3.74 14.75
N LEU A 341 -8.88 -3.32 15.60
CA LEU A 341 -10.27 -3.02 15.22
C LEU A 341 -10.37 -1.77 14.34
N MET A 342 -9.58 -0.73 14.62
CA MET A 342 -9.49 0.47 13.76
C MET A 342 -8.61 0.27 12.52
N GLN A 343 -8.11 -0.95 12.28
CA GLN A 343 -7.24 -1.28 11.14
C GLN A 343 -6.07 -0.28 10.94
N ARG A 344 -5.44 0.12 12.06
CA ARG A 344 -4.57 1.31 12.15
C ARG A 344 -3.44 1.30 11.12
N TYR A 345 -2.84 0.14 10.85
CA TYR A 345 -1.65 0.01 10.00
C TYR A 345 -1.95 -0.29 8.52
N ASN A 346 -3.19 -0.12 8.05
CA ASN A 346 -3.53 -0.21 6.61
C ASN A 346 -2.81 0.84 5.73
N ASN A 347 -2.26 1.91 6.30
CA ASN A 347 -1.41 2.88 5.60
C ASN A 347 -0.48 3.64 6.58
N ALA A 348 0.55 4.31 6.04
CA ALA A 348 1.46 5.20 6.77
C ALA A 348 2.16 4.57 8.01
N THR A 349 2.50 3.29 7.92
CA THR A 349 2.94 2.44 9.05
C THR A 349 4.12 3.01 9.83
N ASP A 350 5.22 3.40 9.16
CA ASP A 350 6.42 3.88 9.85
C ASP A 350 6.18 5.17 10.68
N SER A 351 5.37 6.10 10.14
CA SER A 351 5.00 7.32 10.86
C SER A 351 4.12 7.01 12.07
N LYS A 352 3.15 6.10 11.92
CA LYS A 352 2.27 5.67 13.02
C LYS A 352 3.04 4.96 14.12
N LEU A 353 3.96 4.06 13.76
CA LEU A 353 4.86 3.42 14.72
C LEU A 353 5.67 4.45 15.52
N ALA A 354 6.20 5.49 14.88
CA ALA A 354 6.90 6.57 15.59
C ALA A 354 5.99 7.33 16.59
N THR A 355 4.71 7.57 16.25
CA THR A 355 3.71 8.10 17.20
C THR A 355 3.42 7.11 18.33
N ASP A 356 3.23 5.84 18.01
CA ASP A 356 2.81 4.82 18.97
C ASP A 356 3.92 4.48 19.97
N ILE A 357 5.20 4.61 19.58
CA ILE A 357 6.33 4.56 20.52
C ILE A 357 6.28 5.73 21.53
N LYS A 358 5.86 6.94 21.14
CA LYS A 358 5.64 8.03 22.12
C LYS A 358 4.54 7.66 23.13
N THR A 359 3.47 7.01 22.68
CA THR A 359 2.42 6.48 23.59
C THR A 359 2.97 5.41 24.55
N ILE A 360 3.86 4.53 24.09
CA ILE A 360 4.55 3.55 24.96
C ILE A 360 5.44 4.24 26.00
N GLU A 361 6.15 5.31 25.64
CA GLU A 361 6.94 6.11 26.59
C GLU A 361 6.07 6.80 27.65
N SER A 362 4.91 7.34 27.29
CA SER A 362 3.94 7.90 28.26
C SER A 362 3.45 6.85 29.26
N ILE A 363 3.20 5.61 28.80
CA ILE A 363 2.82 4.49 29.68
C ILE A 363 4.00 4.15 30.62
N LEU A 364 5.22 4.07 30.11
CA LEU A 364 6.40 3.66 30.88
C LEU A 364 6.80 4.70 31.94
N ASN A 365 6.81 5.98 31.58
CA ASN A 365 7.34 7.04 32.43
C ASN A 365 6.30 7.60 33.41
N ASN A 366 5.08 7.87 32.93
CA ASN A 366 4.05 8.58 33.70
C ASN A 366 2.83 7.70 34.06
N ASN A 367 2.75 6.47 33.50
CA ASN A 367 1.55 5.63 33.54
C ASN A 367 0.32 6.32 32.90
N GLU A 368 0.59 7.16 31.89
CA GLU A 368 -0.39 7.91 31.11
C GLU A 368 -0.68 7.21 29.77
N TYR A 369 -1.91 7.30 29.29
CA TYR A 369 -2.31 6.69 28.04
C TYR A 369 -3.31 7.56 27.28
N LYS A 370 -2.81 8.29 26.28
CA LYS A 370 -3.59 8.94 25.22
C LYS A 370 -3.51 8.07 23.96
N PRO A 371 -4.54 7.27 23.60
CA PRO A 371 -4.52 6.50 22.36
C PRO A 371 -4.50 7.40 21.11
N SER A 372 -3.55 7.15 20.22
CA SER A 372 -3.31 7.88 18.95
C SER A 372 -4.39 7.68 17.86
N ILE A 373 -5.58 7.18 18.24
CA ILE A 373 -6.79 7.03 17.42
C ILE A 373 -8.00 6.84 18.36
N ARG A 374 -9.16 7.44 18.03
CA ARG A 374 -10.43 7.17 18.72
C ARG A 374 -11.08 5.93 18.12
N ILE A 375 -11.71 5.11 18.97
CA ILE A 375 -12.66 4.07 18.57
C ILE A 375 -14.07 4.48 19.04
N ASP A 376 -15.08 4.00 18.33
CA ASP A 376 -16.49 4.08 18.70
C ASP A 376 -17.07 2.67 18.56
N LEU A 377 -17.42 2.04 19.68
CA LEU A 377 -17.83 0.63 19.74
C LEU A 377 -19.36 0.56 19.55
N THR A 378 -19.77 0.68 18.29
CA THR A 378 -21.20 0.64 17.88
C THR A 378 -21.45 -0.46 16.87
N GLU A 379 -22.73 -0.85 16.67
CA GLU A 379 -23.09 -1.89 15.70
C GLU A 379 -22.63 -1.56 14.26
N ASN A 380 -22.46 -0.28 13.94
CA ASN A 380 -21.92 0.18 12.66
C ASN A 380 -20.46 -0.26 12.42
N LEU A 381 -19.63 -0.32 13.48
CA LEU A 381 -18.24 -0.79 13.39
C LEU A 381 -18.19 -2.21 12.80
N PHE A 382 -19.05 -3.10 13.31
CA PHE A 382 -19.16 -4.50 12.90
C PHE A 382 -19.83 -4.68 11.54
N LYS A 383 -20.74 -3.77 11.15
CA LYS A 383 -21.33 -3.73 9.80
C LYS A 383 -20.30 -3.33 8.74
N GLU A 384 -19.49 -2.31 8.99
CA GLU A 384 -18.51 -1.80 8.03
C GLU A 384 -17.25 -2.67 7.93
N ASN A 385 -16.76 -3.21 9.05
CA ASN A 385 -15.45 -3.87 9.12
C ASN A 385 -15.54 -5.40 9.30
N GLY A 386 -16.70 -5.92 9.69
CA GLY A 386 -16.88 -7.34 10.04
C GLY A 386 -16.96 -8.31 8.86
N ALA A 387 -16.90 -7.87 7.61
CA ALA A 387 -16.91 -8.75 6.45
C ALA A 387 -15.76 -9.78 6.52
N PHE A 388 -16.09 -11.08 6.61
CA PHE A 388 -15.16 -12.13 7.02
C PHE A 388 -14.04 -12.34 6.00
N ARG A 389 -12.81 -11.95 6.35
CA ARG A 389 -11.62 -12.07 5.52
C ARG A 389 -10.41 -12.35 6.40
N LEU A 390 -9.78 -13.54 6.29
CA LEU A 390 -8.62 -13.91 7.12
C LEU A 390 -7.38 -13.00 6.94
N SER A 391 -7.35 -12.16 5.88
CA SER A 391 -6.35 -11.11 5.68
C SER A 391 -6.69 -9.76 6.35
N SER A 392 -7.90 -9.58 6.89
CA SER A 392 -8.32 -8.36 7.59
C SER A 392 -7.89 -8.40 9.05
N SER A 393 -7.23 -7.33 9.51
CA SER A 393 -6.89 -7.12 10.93
C SER A 393 -8.13 -7.21 11.82
N PHE A 394 -9.28 -6.68 11.39
CA PHE A 394 -10.54 -6.76 12.14
C PHE A 394 -11.00 -8.22 12.32
N THR A 395 -10.99 -9.01 11.23
CA THR A 395 -11.36 -10.43 11.29
C THR A 395 -10.41 -11.23 12.18
N LYS A 396 -9.09 -11.01 12.03
CA LYS A 396 -8.06 -11.65 12.86
C LYS A 396 -8.20 -11.33 14.35
N ALA A 397 -8.45 -10.05 14.69
CA ALA A 397 -8.68 -9.62 16.06
C ALA A 397 -9.90 -10.31 16.66
N MET A 398 -11.03 -10.28 15.96
CA MET A 398 -12.24 -10.97 16.40
C MET A 398 -12.05 -12.48 16.56
N ILE A 399 -11.24 -13.13 15.71
CA ILE A 399 -10.86 -14.54 15.90
C ILE A 399 -10.06 -14.72 17.19
N CYS A 400 -9.04 -13.91 17.45
CA CYS A 400 -8.25 -13.98 18.70
C CYS A 400 -9.12 -13.72 19.94
N PHE A 401 -10.05 -12.77 19.86
CA PHE A 401 -11.05 -12.48 20.88
C PHE A 401 -11.99 -13.68 21.15
N TYR A 402 -12.46 -14.37 20.10
CA TYR A 402 -13.24 -15.61 20.27
C TYR A 402 -12.40 -16.74 20.88
N ILE A 403 -11.13 -16.92 20.46
CA ILE A 403 -10.21 -17.92 21.05
C ILE A 403 -9.99 -17.64 22.55
N LYS A 404 -9.86 -16.37 22.93
CA LYS A 404 -9.66 -15.91 24.32
C LYS A 404 -10.79 -16.35 25.26
N ASN A 405 -12.01 -16.56 24.75
CA ASN A 405 -13.16 -17.03 25.53
C ASN A 405 -13.19 -18.56 25.75
N ILE A 406 -12.19 -19.29 25.23
CA ILE A 406 -12.07 -20.76 25.32
C ILE A 406 -13.35 -21.45 24.77
N PRO A 407 -13.62 -21.31 23.46
CA PRO A 407 -14.87 -21.71 22.83
C PRO A 407 -15.09 -23.22 22.99
N LYS A 408 -16.23 -23.62 23.56
CA LYS A 408 -16.58 -25.02 23.78
C LYS A 408 -17.29 -25.64 22.59
N ARG A 409 -17.14 -26.96 22.46
CA ARG A 409 -17.96 -27.78 21.57
C ARG A 409 -19.43 -27.70 21.93
N LEU A 410 -20.28 -27.43 20.93
CA LEU A 410 -21.73 -27.34 21.11
C LEU A 410 -22.38 -28.68 21.49
N ASP A 411 -21.76 -29.81 21.12
CA ASP A 411 -22.35 -31.14 21.27
C ASP A 411 -22.06 -31.86 22.60
N ASN A 412 -21.09 -31.39 23.42
CA ASN A 412 -20.83 -31.99 24.74
C ASN A 412 -20.37 -31.05 25.88
N ASN A 413 -19.96 -29.80 25.63
CA ASN A 413 -19.26 -28.91 26.59
C ASN A 413 -17.90 -29.40 27.16
N GLU A 414 -17.51 -30.67 26.97
CA GLU A 414 -16.37 -31.30 27.67
C GLU A 414 -15.00 -30.84 27.17
N SER A 415 -14.93 -30.32 25.94
CA SER A 415 -13.68 -29.85 25.34
C SER A 415 -13.85 -28.48 24.70
N SER A 416 -12.79 -27.67 24.78
CA SER A 416 -12.60 -26.53 23.90
C SER A 416 -12.39 -26.99 22.46
N VAL A 417 -12.84 -26.20 21.50
CA VAL A 417 -12.51 -26.39 20.08
C VAL A 417 -11.01 -26.19 19.90
N ILE A 418 -10.32 -27.17 19.32
CA ILE A 418 -8.87 -27.09 19.10
C ILE A 418 -8.57 -26.21 17.89
N VAL A 419 -7.93 -25.07 18.15
CA VAL A 419 -7.63 -24.04 17.15
C VAL A 419 -6.21 -24.26 16.60
N ASP A 420 -6.03 -25.38 15.89
CA ASP A 420 -4.78 -25.76 15.22
C ASP A 420 -4.57 -24.96 13.92
N ASP A 421 -3.52 -24.14 13.87
CA ASP A 421 -3.15 -23.26 12.75
C ASP A 421 -3.09 -24.01 11.41
N LYS A 422 -2.67 -25.29 11.42
CA LYS A 422 -2.56 -26.15 10.23
C LYS A 422 -3.93 -26.54 9.65
N GLN A 423 -5.01 -26.36 10.40
CA GLN A 423 -6.40 -26.57 9.96
C GLN A 423 -7.08 -25.26 9.54
N LEU A 424 -6.75 -24.15 10.22
CA LEU A 424 -7.34 -22.82 9.99
C LEU A 424 -6.91 -22.21 8.65
N LEU A 425 -5.65 -22.41 8.26
CA LEU A 425 -5.02 -21.74 7.12
C LEU A 425 -5.24 -22.44 5.77
N ARG A 426 -5.75 -23.67 5.75
CA ARG A 426 -5.93 -24.48 4.53
C ARG A 426 -7.15 -24.07 3.68
N GLY A 427 -7.31 -22.78 3.39
CA GLY A 427 -8.23 -22.22 2.37
C GLY A 427 -9.73 -22.34 2.65
N ASN A 428 -10.20 -23.56 2.91
CA ASN A 428 -11.53 -23.91 3.39
C ASN A 428 -11.42 -24.22 4.90
N GLY A 429 -11.00 -23.24 5.71
CA GLY A 429 -10.69 -23.43 7.14
C GLY A 429 -11.87 -23.99 7.93
N LYS A 430 -11.90 -25.31 8.12
CA LYS A 430 -13.10 -26.08 8.49
C LYS A 430 -13.68 -25.71 9.86
N ASN A 431 -12.87 -25.12 10.72
CA ASN A 431 -13.25 -24.77 12.08
C ASN A 431 -14.00 -23.43 12.15
N TYR A 432 -14.05 -22.65 11.07
CA TYR A 432 -14.91 -21.47 10.95
C TYR A 432 -16.26 -21.86 10.35
N HIS A 433 -17.34 -21.75 11.12
CA HIS A 433 -18.69 -22.02 10.63
C HIS A 433 -19.63 -20.83 10.84
N HIS A 434 -20.60 -20.67 9.94
CA HIS A 434 -21.64 -19.65 10.05
C HIS A 434 -22.76 -20.17 10.97
N PHE A 435 -23.05 -19.51 12.08
CA PHE A 435 -24.08 -19.92 13.04
C PHE A 435 -25.45 -20.02 12.36
N PHE A 436 -25.82 -18.99 11.60
CA PHE A 436 -26.89 -19.05 10.61
C PHE A 436 -26.29 -19.51 9.27
N PRO A 437 -26.46 -20.78 8.84
CA PRO A 437 -25.62 -21.33 7.79
C PRO A 437 -25.92 -20.69 6.44
N LYS A 438 -24.87 -20.35 5.68
CA LYS A 438 -24.96 -19.60 4.43
C LYS A 438 -25.93 -20.19 3.40
N ALA A 439 -26.02 -21.52 3.35
CA ALA A 439 -26.96 -22.24 2.48
C ALA A 439 -28.42 -22.16 2.95
N PHE A 440 -28.69 -22.08 4.27
CA PHE A 440 -30.02 -21.77 4.81
C PHE A 440 -30.41 -20.31 4.51
N MET A 441 -29.51 -19.36 4.81
CA MET A 441 -29.75 -17.93 4.58
C MET A 441 -30.01 -17.60 3.11
N LYS A 442 -29.33 -18.28 2.18
CA LYS A 442 -29.60 -18.18 0.74
C LYS A 442 -31.01 -18.65 0.36
N LYS A 443 -31.54 -19.73 0.98
CA LYS A 443 -32.92 -20.21 0.77
C LYS A 443 -33.97 -19.20 1.30
N LYS A 444 -33.58 -18.38 2.28
CA LYS A 444 -34.40 -17.31 2.89
C LYS A 444 -34.23 -15.93 2.22
N ASN A 445 -33.52 -15.84 1.09
CA ASN A 445 -33.24 -14.60 0.34
C ASN A 445 -32.54 -13.47 1.14
N PHE A 446 -31.77 -13.80 2.18
CA PHE A 446 -30.93 -12.80 2.86
C PHE A 446 -29.75 -12.34 1.98
N ASP A 447 -29.32 -11.09 2.17
CA ASP A 447 -28.09 -10.56 1.56
C ASP A 447 -26.87 -11.29 2.13
N LEU A 448 -26.15 -12.00 1.25
CA LEU A 448 -24.98 -12.78 1.65
C LEU A 448 -23.83 -11.92 2.20
N SER A 449 -23.78 -10.62 1.91
CA SER A 449 -22.79 -9.71 2.50
C SER A 449 -23.04 -9.42 3.99
N LEU A 450 -24.30 -9.51 4.45
CA LEU A 450 -24.65 -9.46 5.88
C LEU A 450 -24.42 -10.80 6.56
N VAL A 451 -24.52 -11.92 5.82
CA VAL A 451 -24.32 -13.29 6.32
C VAL A 451 -22.83 -13.64 6.45
N ASP A 452 -22.00 -13.21 5.49
CA ASP A 452 -20.53 -13.37 5.46
C ASP A 452 -19.82 -12.40 6.43
N ASN A 453 -20.36 -12.23 7.64
CA ASN A 453 -19.82 -11.35 8.68
C ASN A 453 -19.25 -12.17 9.85
N ILE A 454 -18.13 -11.72 10.44
CA ILE A 454 -17.48 -12.34 11.59
C ILE A 454 -18.39 -12.48 12.82
N VAL A 455 -19.41 -11.64 12.96
CA VAL A 455 -20.48 -11.76 13.98
C VAL A 455 -21.35 -13.00 13.75
N ASN A 456 -21.42 -13.55 12.54
CA ASN A 456 -22.09 -14.81 12.25
C ASN A 456 -21.14 -16.02 12.38
N ILE A 457 -19.83 -15.81 12.57
CA ILE A 457 -18.87 -16.92 12.66
C ILE A 457 -18.76 -17.45 14.09
N ILE A 458 -18.76 -18.76 14.22
CA ILE A 458 -18.35 -19.50 15.42
C ILE A 458 -17.15 -20.39 15.11
N LEU A 459 -16.43 -20.74 16.17
CA LEU A 459 -15.36 -21.74 16.13
C LEU A 459 -15.98 -23.10 16.48
N VAL A 460 -15.84 -24.10 15.60
CA VAL A 460 -16.36 -25.47 15.80
C VAL A 460 -15.34 -26.49 15.31
N ASP A 461 -15.51 -27.75 15.68
CA ASP A 461 -14.72 -28.85 15.14
C ASP A 461 -15.33 -29.44 13.85
N ASP A 462 -14.51 -30.18 13.10
CA ASP A 462 -14.87 -30.94 11.89
C ASP A 462 -16.17 -31.76 12.04
N TYR A 463 -16.39 -32.38 13.20
CA TYR A 463 -17.50 -33.30 13.42
C TYR A 463 -18.81 -32.54 13.70
N THR A 464 -18.80 -31.57 14.61
CA THR A 464 -19.94 -30.70 14.88
C THR A 464 -20.41 -29.98 13.61
N ASN A 465 -19.48 -29.41 12.83
CA ASN A 465 -19.75 -28.77 11.55
C ASN A 465 -20.42 -29.75 10.56
N LYS A 466 -19.72 -30.84 10.23
CA LYS A 466 -20.10 -31.75 9.13
C LYS A 466 -21.29 -32.66 9.44
N TYR A 467 -21.51 -33.03 10.70
CA TYR A 467 -22.53 -34.03 11.06
C TYR A 467 -23.75 -33.43 11.76
N LYS A 468 -23.58 -32.42 12.62
CA LYS A 468 -24.67 -31.78 13.38
C LYS A 468 -25.27 -30.59 12.62
N ILE A 469 -24.48 -29.54 12.38
CA ILE A 469 -25.00 -28.24 11.88
C ILE A 469 -25.38 -28.30 10.39
N LYS A 470 -24.43 -28.61 9.49
CA LYS A 470 -24.65 -28.64 8.03
C LYS A 470 -25.32 -27.34 7.53
N ASP A 471 -26.35 -27.45 6.69
CA ASP A 471 -27.17 -26.34 6.18
C ASP A 471 -28.54 -26.22 6.88
N LYS A 472 -28.66 -26.75 8.10
CA LYS A 472 -29.89 -26.68 8.91
C LYS A 472 -30.12 -25.26 9.45
N ALA A 473 -31.37 -24.96 9.78
CA ALA A 473 -31.72 -23.75 10.52
C ALA A 473 -31.30 -23.89 12.01
N PRO A 474 -30.87 -22.81 12.69
CA PRO A 474 -30.65 -22.81 14.15
C PRO A 474 -31.82 -23.42 14.94
N SER A 475 -33.06 -23.08 14.59
CA SER A 475 -34.29 -23.59 15.21
C SER A 475 -34.45 -25.13 15.15
N ILE A 476 -33.67 -25.80 14.29
CA ILE A 476 -33.63 -27.25 14.11
C ILE A 476 -32.38 -27.83 14.80
N TYR A 477 -31.17 -27.38 14.45
CA TYR A 477 -29.96 -28.05 14.93
C TYR A 477 -29.67 -27.80 16.41
N ILE A 478 -30.11 -26.66 16.98
CA ILE A 478 -30.01 -26.42 18.43
C ILE A 478 -30.88 -27.43 19.19
N LYS A 479 -32.11 -27.69 18.74
CA LYS A 479 -33.03 -28.70 19.32
C LYS A 479 -32.63 -30.16 19.07
N GLU A 480 -31.65 -30.40 18.21
CA GLU A 480 -30.97 -31.69 18.11
C GLU A 480 -29.83 -31.77 19.14
N LEU A 481 -28.99 -30.74 19.21
CA LEU A 481 -27.86 -30.67 20.15
C LEU A 481 -28.31 -30.66 21.61
N GLU A 482 -29.43 -30.01 21.97
CA GLU A 482 -30.01 -30.00 23.33
C GLU A 482 -30.33 -31.41 23.88
N LYS A 483 -30.56 -32.39 23.00
CA LYS A 483 -30.83 -33.78 23.38
C LYS A 483 -29.57 -34.56 23.72
N GLU A 484 -28.41 -34.11 23.25
CA GLU A 484 -27.09 -34.68 23.53
C GLU A 484 -26.37 -33.88 24.62
N ASN A 485 -26.53 -32.55 24.59
CA ASN A 485 -25.99 -31.57 25.53
C ASN A 485 -27.12 -30.83 26.24
N HIS A 486 -27.60 -31.37 27.36
CA HIS A 486 -28.64 -30.76 28.22
C HIS A 486 -28.18 -29.46 28.94
N LYS A 487 -27.00 -28.94 28.62
CA LYS A 487 -26.44 -27.67 29.14
C LYS A 487 -25.84 -26.85 28.00
N ILE A 488 -26.49 -26.83 26.84
CA ILE A 488 -25.99 -26.16 25.62
C ILE A 488 -25.71 -24.67 25.81
N GLN A 489 -26.40 -24.03 26.76
CA GLN A 489 -26.17 -22.65 27.23
C GLN A 489 -24.69 -22.40 27.55
N ILE A 490 -24.00 -23.37 28.15
CA ILE A 490 -22.59 -23.26 28.54
C ILE A 490 -21.69 -23.19 27.29
N ALA A 491 -22.05 -23.87 26.21
CA ALA A 491 -21.35 -23.73 24.94
C ALA A 491 -21.74 -22.43 24.22
N LEU A 492 -23.03 -22.10 24.12
CA LEU A 492 -23.50 -20.86 23.48
C LEU A 492 -22.85 -19.62 24.12
N ALA A 493 -22.80 -19.54 25.45
CA ALA A 493 -22.14 -18.44 26.17
C ALA A 493 -20.64 -18.35 25.85
N SER A 494 -19.94 -19.47 25.65
CA SER A 494 -18.53 -19.47 25.22
C SER A 494 -18.32 -18.94 23.78
N HIS A 495 -19.39 -18.80 23.00
CA HIS A 495 -19.41 -18.13 21.69
C HIS A 495 -20.01 -16.72 21.73
N TYR A 496 -20.29 -16.15 22.90
CA TYR A 496 -21.05 -14.89 23.08
C TYR A 496 -22.47 -14.96 22.50
N ILE A 497 -23.17 -16.06 22.76
CA ILE A 497 -24.56 -16.30 22.36
C ILE A 497 -25.34 -16.66 23.64
N GLY A 498 -26.42 -15.93 23.93
CA GLY A 498 -27.23 -16.16 25.13
C GLY A 498 -28.32 -17.21 24.90
N GLU A 499 -29.38 -17.13 25.70
CA GLU A 499 -30.48 -18.10 25.65
C GLU A 499 -31.17 -18.15 24.27
N PRO A 500 -31.52 -19.34 23.75
CA PRO A 500 -32.05 -19.51 22.39
C PRO A 500 -33.29 -18.67 22.06
N GLU A 501 -34.16 -18.48 23.04
CA GLU A 501 -35.39 -17.68 22.95
C GLU A 501 -35.08 -16.19 22.79
N GLU A 502 -34.14 -15.64 23.54
CA GLU A 502 -33.77 -14.22 23.52
C GLU A 502 -32.92 -13.81 22.32
N TYR A 503 -32.11 -14.75 21.81
CA TYR A 503 -31.20 -14.49 20.69
C TYR A 503 -31.83 -14.80 19.32
N GLY A 504 -33.15 -15.07 19.27
CA GLY A 504 -33.87 -15.34 18.03
C GLY A 504 -33.56 -16.69 17.38
N LEU A 505 -32.94 -17.62 18.12
CA LEU A 505 -32.50 -18.90 17.56
C LEU A 505 -33.68 -19.84 17.29
N ILE A 506 -34.70 -19.81 18.15
CA ILE A 506 -35.91 -20.64 18.02
C ILE A 506 -36.81 -20.18 16.86
N SER A 507 -36.75 -18.90 16.49
CA SER A 507 -37.52 -18.26 15.40
C SER A 507 -36.74 -18.12 14.08
N ASP A 508 -35.46 -18.48 14.05
CA ASP A 508 -34.51 -18.19 12.97
C ASP A 508 -34.40 -16.68 12.61
N ASP A 509 -34.50 -15.80 13.61
CA ASP A 509 -34.29 -14.36 13.42
C ASP A 509 -32.81 -13.97 13.51
N TYR A 510 -32.19 -13.87 12.33
CA TYR A 510 -30.80 -13.44 12.18
C TYR A 510 -30.53 -11.99 12.62
N ILE A 511 -31.52 -11.09 12.57
CA ILE A 511 -31.31 -9.68 12.92
C ILE A 511 -31.24 -9.52 14.44
N THR A 512 -32.18 -10.14 15.18
CA THR A 512 -32.12 -10.21 16.64
C THR A 512 -30.84 -10.89 17.10
N PHE A 513 -30.46 -12.02 16.49
CA PHE A 513 -29.18 -12.69 16.76
C PHE A 513 -27.97 -11.77 16.58
N TYR A 514 -27.90 -11.07 15.44
CA TYR A 514 -26.78 -10.20 15.10
C TYR A 514 -26.62 -9.06 16.12
N SER A 515 -27.67 -8.27 16.36
CA SER A 515 -27.59 -7.14 17.30
C SER A 515 -27.37 -7.58 18.75
N LYS A 516 -28.01 -8.67 19.22
CA LYS A 516 -27.77 -9.22 20.57
C LYS A 516 -26.30 -9.66 20.73
N ARG A 517 -25.74 -10.40 19.76
CA ARG A 517 -24.35 -10.86 19.79
C ARG A 517 -23.34 -9.71 19.68
N VAL A 518 -23.62 -8.70 18.87
CA VAL A 518 -22.77 -7.49 18.79
C VAL A 518 -22.75 -6.73 20.11
N ASN A 519 -23.90 -6.56 20.77
CA ASN A 519 -23.97 -5.84 22.05
C ASN A 519 -23.14 -6.54 23.13
N TRP A 520 -23.24 -7.87 23.28
CA TRP A 520 -22.39 -8.60 24.22
C TRP A 520 -20.89 -8.47 23.86
N ILE A 521 -20.53 -8.56 22.57
CA ILE A 521 -19.15 -8.34 22.12
C ILE A 521 -18.65 -6.93 22.49
N ILE A 522 -19.49 -5.90 22.37
CA ILE A 522 -19.20 -4.53 22.82
C ILE A 522 -19.01 -4.50 24.34
N ASP A 523 -19.95 -5.03 25.12
CA ASP A 523 -19.89 -5.03 26.60
C ASP A 523 -18.59 -5.63 27.16
N GLU A 524 -18.02 -6.64 26.48
CA GLU A 524 -16.73 -7.25 26.84
C GLU A 524 -15.52 -6.39 26.40
N PHE A 525 -15.56 -5.78 25.21
CA PHE A 525 -14.52 -4.84 24.80
C PHE A 525 -14.49 -3.61 25.71
N ASP A 526 -15.65 -3.03 26.07
CA ASP A 526 -15.78 -1.90 26.98
C ASP A 526 -15.14 -2.20 28.36
N ARG A 527 -15.34 -3.43 28.88
CA ARG A 527 -14.69 -3.89 30.11
C ARG A 527 -13.17 -4.07 29.97
N MET A 528 -12.70 -4.50 28.80
CA MET A 528 -11.27 -4.71 28.51
C MET A 528 -10.49 -3.42 28.17
N MET A 529 -11.16 -2.40 27.62
CA MET A 529 -10.57 -1.22 27.00
C MET A 529 -10.62 0.04 27.90
N CYS A 530 -9.95 1.10 27.47
CA CYS A 530 -9.90 2.41 28.11
C CYS A 530 -10.66 3.43 27.25
N LEU A 531 -11.99 3.46 27.36
CA LEU A 531 -12.83 4.33 26.52
C LEU A 531 -12.92 5.77 27.06
N ASP A 532 -12.93 5.93 28.38
CA ASP A 532 -13.09 7.23 29.07
C ASP A 532 -11.85 8.15 28.99
N SER A 533 -10.75 7.69 28.40
CA SER A 533 -9.53 8.50 28.22
C SER A 533 -9.76 9.54 27.11
N ASN A 534 -10.35 10.69 27.48
CA ASN A 534 -10.52 11.85 26.62
C ASN A 534 -9.18 12.27 26.03
N VAL A 535 -9.01 12.09 24.72
CA VAL A 535 -7.78 12.47 24.01
C VAL A 535 -7.91 13.90 23.50
N GLU A 536 -7.49 14.84 24.33
CA GLU A 536 -6.97 16.11 23.82
C GLU A 536 -5.68 15.79 23.05
N LEU A 537 -5.74 15.95 21.72
CA LEU A 537 -4.61 15.77 20.82
C LEU A 537 -3.74 17.02 20.84
N ASP A 538 -2.52 16.89 21.36
CA ASP A 538 -1.52 17.95 21.32
C ASP A 538 -1.11 18.19 19.85
N GLU A 539 -1.22 19.43 19.35
CA GLU A 539 -1.10 19.72 17.90
C GLU A 539 0.32 20.01 17.41
N GLU A 540 1.31 19.97 18.30
CA GLU A 540 2.72 19.98 17.91
C GLU A 540 3.10 18.63 17.28
N TYR A 541 3.40 18.61 15.98
CA TYR A 541 4.42 17.80 15.28
C TYR A 541 4.27 17.79 13.74
N GLU A 542 3.26 18.47 13.17
CA GLU A 542 3.15 18.77 11.72
C GLU A 542 3.31 20.26 11.43
N ASN A 543 4.49 20.82 11.72
CA ASN A 543 4.96 22.11 11.17
C ASN A 543 6.49 22.14 11.21
N ASN A 544 7.14 22.26 10.04
CA ASN A 544 8.57 22.60 9.87
C ASN A 544 8.95 22.87 8.40
N GLU A 545 8.13 23.66 7.69
CA GLU A 545 8.56 24.43 6.52
C GLU A 545 8.04 25.87 6.73
N GLU A 546 8.92 26.86 6.70
CA GLU A 546 8.60 28.26 7.05
C GLU A 546 8.08 29.06 5.85
N THR A 547 6.87 29.61 5.95
CA THR A 547 6.42 30.77 5.16
C THR A 547 5.51 31.65 6.01
N ASN A 548 5.84 32.94 6.17
CA ASN A 548 5.00 33.91 6.86
C ASN A 548 3.86 34.39 5.95
N ASP A 549 2.61 34.21 6.37
CA ASP A 549 1.47 34.98 5.89
C ASP A 549 0.34 35.00 6.95
N ILE A 550 -0.62 35.92 6.83
CA ILE A 550 -1.66 36.17 7.85
C ILE A 550 -2.59 34.96 7.99
N THR A 551 -2.87 34.54 9.23
CA THR A 551 -3.58 33.28 9.50
C THR A 551 -5.10 33.42 9.46
N SER A 552 -5.79 32.37 9.01
CA SER A 552 -7.27 32.33 8.95
C SER A 552 -7.95 32.50 10.32
N ALA A 553 -7.24 32.24 11.42
CA ALA A 553 -7.77 32.34 12.79
C ALA A 553 -8.15 33.79 13.17
N ASP A 554 -7.39 34.76 12.66
CA ASP A 554 -7.65 36.19 12.87
C ASP A 554 -8.97 36.63 12.20
N ILE A 555 -9.24 36.08 11.00
CA ILE A 555 -10.47 36.30 10.24
C ILE A 555 -11.68 35.67 10.95
N TYR A 556 -11.57 34.41 11.40
CA TYR A 556 -12.64 33.73 12.16
C TYR A 556 -13.03 34.52 13.43
N THR A 557 -12.04 35.06 14.15
CA THR A 557 -12.26 35.83 15.38
C THR A 557 -13.00 37.15 15.08
N SER A 558 -12.66 37.82 13.98
CA SER A 558 -13.33 39.04 13.51
C SER A 558 -14.79 38.80 13.09
N LEU A 559 -15.08 37.70 12.37
CA LEU A 559 -16.43 37.35 11.96
C LEU A 559 -17.33 36.99 13.14
N TRP A 560 -16.83 36.16 14.07
CA TRP A 560 -17.62 35.67 15.21
C TRP A 560 -18.16 36.79 16.09
N ASN A 561 -17.34 37.79 16.38
CA ASN A 561 -17.74 38.93 17.22
C ASN A 561 -18.88 39.74 16.56
N LYS A 562 -18.78 40.04 15.25
CA LYS A 562 -19.83 40.76 14.51
C LYS A 562 -21.17 40.01 14.46
N VAL A 563 -21.13 38.67 14.44
CA VAL A 563 -22.34 37.85 14.48
C VAL A 563 -23.03 37.96 15.85
N ASN A 564 -22.26 37.94 16.95
CA ASN A 564 -22.78 38.16 18.29
C ASN A 564 -23.38 39.56 18.47
N ASP A 565 -22.70 40.62 18.00
CA ASP A 565 -23.22 42.00 18.05
C ASP A 565 -24.61 42.12 17.39
N CYS A 566 -24.80 41.47 16.24
CA CYS A 566 -26.10 41.43 15.55
C CYS A 566 -27.17 40.61 16.29
N ILE A 567 -26.79 39.56 17.03
CA ILE A 567 -27.72 38.74 17.84
C ILE A 567 -28.24 39.55 19.02
N GLU A 568 -27.35 40.21 19.77
CA GLU A 568 -27.71 41.00 20.95
C GLU A 568 -28.62 42.19 20.59
N GLN A 569 -28.32 42.90 19.50
CA GLN A 569 -29.10 44.06 19.05
C GLN A 569 -30.54 43.71 18.61
N ASN A 570 -30.83 42.44 18.29
CA ASN A 570 -32.12 42.01 17.73
C ASN A 570 -32.94 41.09 18.66
N ASN A 571 -32.53 40.89 19.92
CA ASN A 571 -33.23 40.04 20.90
C ASN A 571 -33.51 38.59 20.40
N ILE A 572 -32.63 38.03 19.57
CA ILE A 572 -32.79 36.68 19.03
C ILE A 572 -32.44 35.65 20.11
N ASN A 573 -33.48 35.02 20.68
CA ASN A 573 -33.34 34.14 21.84
C ASN A 573 -32.78 32.76 21.44
N LEU A 574 -31.46 32.58 21.57
CA LEU A 574 -30.74 31.35 21.18
C LEU A 574 -30.65 30.33 22.33
N HIS A 575 -31.11 29.11 22.07
CA HIS A 575 -30.72 27.94 22.87
C HIS A 575 -29.33 27.44 22.43
N ILE A 576 -28.28 28.06 22.97
CA ILE A 576 -26.92 27.54 22.87
C ILE A 576 -26.76 26.40 23.88
N ASN A 577 -26.73 25.16 23.40
CA ASN A 577 -26.22 24.05 24.20
C ASN A 577 -24.68 24.13 24.19
N GLU A 578 -24.05 24.37 25.34
CA GLU A 578 -22.60 24.31 25.45
C GLU A 578 -22.08 22.90 25.15
N ILE A 579 -21.44 22.75 23.99
CA ILE A 579 -20.68 21.56 23.61
C ILE A 579 -19.20 21.96 23.62
N SER A 580 -18.37 21.15 24.29
CA SER A 580 -16.95 21.42 24.52
C SER A 580 -16.16 21.76 23.24
N LYS A 581 -15.08 22.54 23.40
CA LYS A 581 -14.25 23.13 22.33
C LYS A 581 -13.51 22.07 21.48
N SER A 582 -14.21 21.34 20.61
CA SER A 582 -13.59 20.42 19.65
C SER A 582 -14.29 20.37 18.29
N ARG A 583 -13.94 21.32 17.42
CA ARG A 583 -13.95 21.24 15.93
C ARG A 583 -15.27 21.07 15.15
N MET A 584 -16.44 21.13 15.79
CA MET A 584 -17.67 21.57 15.10
C MET A 584 -18.44 22.54 15.98
N GLN A 585 -18.70 23.75 15.47
CA GLN A 585 -19.79 24.58 15.99
C GLN A 585 -21.06 24.21 15.23
N ILE A 586 -22.10 23.85 15.99
CA ILE A 586 -23.45 23.62 15.47
C ILE A 586 -24.35 24.73 16.04
N VAL A 587 -24.63 25.75 15.23
CA VAL A 587 -25.60 26.79 15.58
C VAL A 587 -26.96 26.35 15.06
N GLN A 588 -27.94 26.19 15.97
CA GLN A 588 -29.28 25.73 15.66
C GLN A 588 -30.31 26.84 15.92
N LEU A 589 -30.93 27.32 14.84
CA LEU A 589 -32.03 28.29 14.87
C LEU A 589 -33.35 27.53 14.73
N ASN A 590 -34.10 27.47 15.83
CA ASN A 590 -35.42 26.84 15.88
C ASN A 590 -36.52 27.89 15.72
N THR A 591 -37.40 27.70 14.75
CA THR A 591 -38.67 28.45 14.64
C THR A 591 -39.86 27.49 14.77
N SER A 592 -41.08 28.04 14.79
CA SER A 592 -42.32 27.25 14.87
C SER A 592 -42.65 26.44 13.60
N LYS A 593 -41.90 26.61 12.50
CA LYS A 593 -42.15 25.91 11.21
C LYS A 593 -40.89 25.27 10.59
N VAL A 594 -39.71 25.81 10.89
CA VAL A 594 -38.44 25.39 10.26
C VAL A 594 -37.33 25.34 11.31
N GLN A 595 -36.49 24.32 11.22
CA GLN A 595 -35.25 24.19 11.97
C GLN A 595 -34.07 24.41 11.01
N LEU A 596 -33.27 25.44 11.28
CA LEU A 596 -32.03 25.73 10.56
C LEU A 596 -30.84 25.25 11.38
N ARG A 597 -29.95 24.48 10.76
CA ARG A 597 -28.71 24.00 11.37
C ARG A 597 -27.52 24.43 10.52
N PHE A 598 -26.62 25.20 11.12
CA PHE A 598 -25.33 25.54 10.55
C PHE A 598 -24.26 24.62 11.13
N VAL A 599 -23.38 24.09 10.28
CA VAL A 599 -22.22 23.28 10.68
C VAL A 599 -20.96 23.90 10.07
N ALA A 600 -20.05 24.36 10.92
CA ALA A 600 -18.75 24.91 10.52
C ALA A 600 -17.61 23.95 10.91
N SER A 601 -16.71 23.68 9.96
CA SER A 601 -15.46 22.94 10.19
C SER A 601 -14.28 23.90 10.24
N THR A 602 -13.44 23.82 11.27
CA THR A 602 -12.22 24.65 11.39
C THR A 602 -10.97 24.03 10.76
N LYS A 603 -11.12 22.95 9.97
CA LYS A 603 -10.00 22.32 9.23
C LYS A 603 -10.31 22.00 7.74
N ASN A 604 -11.45 22.44 7.21
CA ASN A 604 -11.75 22.54 5.77
C ASN A 604 -12.84 23.61 5.57
N GLU A 605 -12.76 24.40 4.49
CA GLU A 605 -13.50 25.67 4.24
C GLU A 605 -15.00 25.51 3.90
N TYR A 606 -15.74 24.72 4.68
CA TYR A 606 -17.15 24.41 4.42
C TYR A 606 -18.06 24.87 5.55
N LEU A 607 -19.04 25.71 5.19
CA LEU A 607 -20.23 26.00 5.98
C LEU A 607 -21.41 25.21 5.38
N ALA A 608 -21.90 24.19 6.09
CA ALA A 608 -23.10 23.46 5.68
C ALA A 608 -24.34 24.04 6.38
N CYS A 609 -25.40 24.30 5.63
CA CYS A 609 -26.69 24.76 6.15
C CYS A 609 -27.78 23.73 5.83
N GLU A 610 -28.27 23.03 6.87
CA GLU A 610 -29.42 22.13 6.77
C GLU A 610 -30.71 22.89 7.07
N LEU A 611 -31.62 22.92 6.08
CA LEU A 611 -32.99 23.42 6.22
C LEU A 611 -33.93 22.24 6.49
N LEU A 612 -34.25 22.00 7.76
CA LEU A 612 -35.21 20.96 8.17
C LEU A 612 -36.60 21.58 8.33
N VAL A 613 -37.43 21.41 7.31
CA VAL A 613 -38.89 21.58 7.43
C VAL A 613 -39.41 20.40 8.23
N LYS A 614 -40.18 20.65 9.30
CA LYS A 614 -40.84 19.58 10.05
C LYS A 614 -42.16 19.25 9.36
N ASP A 615 -42.14 18.19 8.55
CA ASP A 615 -43.09 17.06 8.59
C ASP A 615 -42.68 15.98 7.55
N ASP A 616 -42.95 14.71 7.89
CA ASP A 616 -42.75 13.46 7.11
C ASP A 616 -41.34 13.03 6.65
N LEU A 617 -41.24 11.73 6.29
CA LEU A 617 -40.00 10.91 6.36
C LEU A 617 -40.12 9.65 5.45
N TYR A 618 -39.20 9.41 4.48
CA TYR A 618 -38.70 8.08 3.94
C TYR A 618 -38.05 8.10 2.49
N TYR A 619 -36.96 7.32 2.32
CA TYR A 619 -36.48 6.49 1.17
C TYR A 619 -36.64 6.83 -0.36
N SER A 620 -35.52 7.15 -1.05
CA SER A 620 -34.81 6.32 -2.09
C SER A 620 -35.49 5.53 -3.30
N LYS A 621 -35.31 5.98 -4.58
CA LYS A 621 -34.74 5.27 -5.81
C LYS A 621 -34.81 6.03 -7.21
N ILE A 622 -33.66 6.08 -7.91
CA ILE A 622 -33.22 6.99 -9.02
C ILE A 622 -33.77 6.60 -10.45
N LEU A 623 -33.82 7.38 -11.58
CA LEU A 623 -32.95 8.44 -12.19
C LEU A 623 -33.62 9.19 -13.43
N ASN A 624 -33.11 10.39 -13.81
CA ASN A 624 -32.74 10.86 -15.21
C ASN A 624 -33.52 11.94 -16.03
N GLN A 625 -32.74 12.67 -16.87
CA GLN A 625 -33.01 13.51 -18.07
C GLN A 625 -33.42 15.00 -17.95
N LYS A 626 -33.18 15.74 -19.05
CA LYS A 626 -32.93 17.21 -19.09
C LYS A 626 -33.49 17.86 -20.36
N LYS A 627 -34.62 18.55 -20.26
CA LYS A 627 -35.11 19.55 -21.22
C LYS A 627 -36.16 20.46 -20.57
N ASP A 628 -36.62 21.47 -21.30
CA ASP A 628 -37.85 22.24 -21.02
C ASP A 628 -37.87 23.04 -19.70
N PHE A 629 -36.75 23.72 -19.38
CA PHE A 629 -36.63 24.64 -18.23
C PHE A 629 -36.78 26.13 -18.60
N GLU A 630 -36.89 26.48 -19.89
CA GLU A 630 -36.81 27.87 -20.37
C GLU A 630 -38.15 28.47 -20.81
N GLU A 631 -39.23 27.69 -20.87
CA GLU A 631 -40.57 28.13 -21.32
C GLU A 631 -41.57 28.35 -20.15
N LEU A 632 -41.12 28.23 -18.90
CA LEU A 632 -41.95 28.33 -17.68
C LEU A 632 -41.49 29.46 -16.74
N SER A 633 -41.27 30.66 -17.30
CA SER A 633 -40.91 31.86 -16.52
C SER A 633 -42.10 32.77 -16.16
N SER A 634 -43.29 32.48 -16.69
CA SER A 634 -44.49 33.32 -16.60
C SER A 634 -45.66 32.61 -15.91
N GLN A 635 -46.31 33.34 -14.97
CA GLN A 635 -47.41 32.91 -14.10
C GLN A 635 -47.01 31.95 -12.97
N LYS A 636 -47.45 32.27 -11.74
CA LYS A 636 -46.75 31.86 -10.50
C LYS A 636 -47.59 31.08 -9.48
N GLU A 637 -48.89 30.90 -9.75
CA GLU A 637 -49.88 30.41 -8.77
C GLU A 637 -50.44 29.00 -9.08
N LEU A 638 -50.13 28.44 -10.26
CA LEU A 638 -50.45 27.04 -10.59
C LEU A 638 -49.34 26.03 -10.19
N LEU A 639 -48.30 26.51 -9.50
CA LEU A 639 -47.12 25.70 -9.14
C LEU A 639 -47.34 24.72 -7.98
N TRP A 640 -48.44 24.81 -7.22
CA TRP A 640 -48.63 23.98 -6.02
C TRP A 640 -49.39 22.67 -6.30
N SER A 641 -50.45 22.69 -7.10
CA SER A 641 -51.23 21.47 -7.41
C SER A 641 -50.44 20.46 -8.24
N ASP A 642 -49.67 20.94 -9.23
CA ASP A 642 -48.87 20.08 -10.11
C ASP A 642 -47.61 19.52 -9.42
N PHE A 643 -47.15 20.16 -8.33
CA PHE A 643 -46.11 19.64 -7.43
C PHE A 643 -46.60 18.40 -6.66
N GLU A 644 -47.88 18.38 -6.25
CA GLU A 644 -48.49 17.29 -5.50
C GLU A 644 -48.80 16.04 -6.38
N GLU A 645 -48.92 16.21 -7.70
CA GLU A 645 -49.07 15.09 -8.64
C GLU A 645 -47.71 14.58 -9.15
N LYS A 646 -46.74 15.46 -9.44
CA LYS A 646 -45.42 15.06 -9.98
C LYS A 646 -44.39 14.62 -8.94
N SER A 647 -44.55 15.01 -7.66
CA SER A 647 -43.73 14.49 -6.55
C SER A 647 -43.81 12.97 -6.38
N LYS A 648 -44.90 12.33 -6.82
CA LYS A 648 -45.16 10.88 -6.71
C LYS A 648 -44.25 9.98 -7.58
N LYS A 649 -43.20 10.51 -8.23
CA LYS A 649 -42.36 9.78 -9.22
C LYS A 649 -40.83 10.05 -9.22
N ILE A 650 -40.22 10.78 -8.28
CA ILE A 650 -38.76 11.06 -8.26
C ILE A 650 -38.17 10.97 -6.86
N ILE A 651 -37.01 10.29 -6.70
CA ILE A 651 -36.49 9.85 -5.38
C ILE A 651 -34.99 9.41 -5.47
N MET A 652 -34.25 9.19 -4.34
CA MET A 652 -32.77 8.85 -4.21
C MET A 652 -31.72 9.99 -4.43
N ARG A 653 -30.40 9.87 -4.11
CA ARG A 653 -29.51 8.77 -3.60
C ARG A 653 -28.32 9.32 -2.79
N TYR A 654 -27.62 8.47 -2.02
CA TYR A 654 -26.21 8.67 -1.59
C TYR A 654 -25.24 8.91 -2.75
N PRO A 655 -24.45 10.00 -2.69
CA PRO A 655 -23.09 10.08 -3.18
C PRO A 655 -22.08 10.19 -2.01
N LYS A 656 -20.87 9.68 -2.21
CA LYS A 656 -19.69 10.28 -1.55
C LYS A 656 -19.30 11.53 -2.36
N SER A 657 -18.56 12.45 -1.74
CA SER A 657 -18.29 13.86 -2.16
C SER A 657 -19.53 14.76 -2.15
N VAL A 658 -19.57 15.67 -1.16
CA VAL A 658 -20.45 16.84 -1.14
C VAL A 658 -19.69 18.00 -1.80
N ASP A 659 -19.58 17.94 -3.13
CA ASP A 659 -19.03 18.99 -3.97
C ASP A 659 -19.96 19.15 -5.18
N PHE A 660 -20.94 20.06 -5.09
CA PHE A 660 -21.55 20.86 -6.19
C PHE A 660 -22.86 21.54 -5.73
N PHE A 661 -22.75 22.73 -5.13
CA PHE A 661 -23.82 23.74 -5.22
C PHE A 661 -23.29 24.90 -6.08
N ASN A 662 -23.86 25.05 -7.28
CA ASN A 662 -23.44 26.08 -8.23
C ASN A 662 -23.86 27.48 -7.73
N LYS A 663 -23.07 28.52 -7.98
CA LYS A 663 -23.31 29.92 -7.58
C LYS A 663 -24.76 30.37 -7.82
N LYS A 664 -25.31 30.01 -8.99
CA LYS A 664 -26.68 30.33 -9.44
C LYS A 664 -27.81 29.66 -8.62
N ALA A 665 -27.49 28.71 -7.74
CA ALA A 665 -28.40 28.11 -6.77
C ALA A 665 -28.38 28.87 -5.43
N HIS A 666 -27.19 29.26 -4.95
CA HIS A 666 -27.06 30.12 -3.76
C HIS A 666 -27.71 31.49 -3.97
N GLU A 667 -27.47 32.13 -5.12
CA GLU A 667 -28.13 33.39 -5.50
C GLU A 667 -29.66 33.27 -5.47
N LYS A 668 -30.22 32.19 -6.04
CA LYS A 668 -31.67 31.93 -6.03
C LYS A 668 -32.23 31.64 -4.63
N LEU A 669 -31.50 30.90 -3.80
CA LEU A 669 -31.90 30.61 -2.43
C LEU A 669 -31.89 31.89 -1.59
N ALA A 670 -30.85 32.71 -1.69
CA ALA A 670 -30.76 33.99 -1.00
C ALA A 670 -31.87 34.96 -1.44
N MET A 671 -32.12 35.10 -2.75
CA MET A 671 -33.23 35.90 -3.27
C MET A 671 -34.60 35.40 -2.80
N TRP A 672 -34.78 34.08 -2.65
CA TRP A 672 -36.02 33.52 -2.11
C TRP A 672 -36.18 33.83 -0.62
N LEU A 673 -35.12 33.64 0.19
CA LEU A 673 -35.13 33.96 1.63
C LEU A 673 -35.38 35.46 1.89
N ILE A 674 -34.84 36.36 1.06
CA ILE A 674 -35.19 37.80 1.09
C ILE A 674 -36.67 38.01 0.75
N LYS A 675 -37.18 37.37 -0.32
CA LYS A 675 -38.58 37.53 -0.78
C LYS A 675 -39.61 37.02 0.24
N GLU A 676 -39.29 36.00 1.02
CA GLU A 676 -40.16 35.51 2.11
C GLU A 676 -39.90 36.23 3.47
N GLY A 677 -39.05 37.26 3.50
CA GLY A 677 -38.79 38.08 4.69
C GLY A 677 -37.93 37.42 5.77
N ILE A 678 -37.16 36.38 5.40
CA ILE A 678 -36.35 35.57 6.33
C ILE A 678 -34.93 36.13 6.49
N LEU A 679 -34.44 36.93 5.52
CA LEU A 679 -33.15 37.63 5.59
C LEU A 679 -33.30 39.09 5.16
N LEU A 680 -32.58 39.98 5.86
CA LEU A 680 -32.42 41.38 5.47
C LEU A 680 -31.52 41.51 4.24
N LYS A 681 -31.75 42.55 3.44
CA LYS A 681 -31.11 42.70 2.12
C LYS A 681 -29.63 43.06 2.25
N GLU A 682 -29.30 43.96 3.17
CA GLU A 682 -27.94 44.42 3.47
C GLU A 682 -27.05 43.26 3.93
N THR A 683 -27.60 42.31 4.70
CA THR A 683 -26.89 41.11 5.16
C THR A 683 -26.45 40.21 4.01
N VAL A 684 -27.25 40.12 2.94
CA VAL A 684 -26.93 39.32 1.75
C VAL A 684 -26.01 40.06 0.80
N GLU A 685 -26.10 41.38 0.71
CA GLU A 685 -25.16 42.18 -0.10
C GLU A 685 -23.74 42.09 0.46
N LEU A 686 -23.56 42.20 1.79
CA LEU A 686 -22.28 41.94 2.46
C LEU A 686 -21.79 40.48 2.29
N PHE A 687 -22.69 39.49 2.36
CA PHE A 687 -22.34 38.08 2.16
C PHE A 687 -21.93 37.77 0.71
N LEU A 688 -22.46 38.49 -0.27
CA LEU A 688 -22.07 38.38 -1.67
C LEU A 688 -20.76 39.12 -1.98
N GLU A 689 -20.55 40.31 -1.39
CA GLU A 689 -19.27 41.02 -1.50
C GLU A 689 -18.13 40.22 -0.88
N ASP A 690 -18.30 39.65 0.31
CA ASP A 690 -17.26 38.87 0.98
C ASP A 690 -16.98 37.52 0.28
N ILE A 691 -17.97 36.93 -0.39
CA ILE A 691 -17.75 35.79 -1.29
C ILE A 691 -17.01 36.20 -2.57
N ILE A 692 -17.12 37.45 -3.03
CA ILE A 692 -16.44 37.97 -4.22
C ILE A 692 -15.00 38.41 -3.90
N SER A 693 -14.72 38.88 -2.68
CA SER A 693 -13.37 39.23 -2.23
C SER A 693 -12.59 38.03 -1.71
N ASN A 694 -13.19 37.18 -0.88
CA ASN A 694 -12.56 35.98 -0.32
C ASN A 694 -12.64 34.75 -1.24
N SER A 695 -13.30 34.84 -2.40
CA SER A 695 -12.87 34.05 -3.57
C SER A 695 -11.54 34.59 -4.10
N GLY A 696 -10.49 34.46 -3.30
CA GLY A 696 -9.10 34.69 -3.72
C GLY A 696 -8.88 33.91 -5.01
N THR A 697 -8.37 34.59 -6.04
CA THR A 697 -8.50 34.15 -7.43
C THR A 697 -8.18 32.68 -7.60
N ALA A 698 -9.21 31.86 -7.85
CA ALA A 698 -9.01 30.54 -8.43
C ALA A 698 -8.11 30.74 -9.65
N PRO A 699 -6.96 30.04 -9.76
CA PRO A 699 -5.98 30.38 -10.77
C PRO A 699 -6.61 30.39 -12.16
N ASP A 700 -6.32 31.43 -12.94
CA ASP A 700 -6.48 31.41 -14.40
C ASP A 700 -5.45 30.47 -15.08
N GLU A 701 -5.06 29.39 -14.39
CA GLU A 701 -5.13 28.08 -15.02
C GLU A 701 -6.59 27.82 -15.42
N VAL A 702 -6.94 28.40 -16.58
CA VAL A 702 -7.44 27.60 -17.70
C VAL A 702 -6.76 26.23 -17.61
N ASN A 703 -7.43 25.32 -16.91
CA ASN A 703 -7.12 23.90 -17.00
C ASN A 703 -7.48 23.55 -18.43
N GLU A 704 -6.48 23.67 -19.31
CA GLU A 704 -6.61 23.32 -20.71
C GLU A 704 -7.28 21.96 -20.73
N LYS A 705 -8.48 21.90 -21.30
CA LYS A 705 -9.13 20.63 -21.61
C LYS A 705 -8.31 20.00 -22.75
N ILE A 706 -7.12 19.49 -22.42
CA ILE A 706 -6.19 18.93 -23.38
C ILE A 706 -6.91 17.76 -24.02
N LYS A 707 -7.26 17.95 -25.28
CA LYS A 707 -8.01 16.99 -26.06
C LYS A 707 -7.08 15.85 -26.40
N VAL A 708 -7.27 14.74 -25.71
CA VAL A 708 -6.43 13.56 -25.83
C VAL A 708 -7.16 12.44 -26.56
N TYR A 709 -6.38 11.68 -27.31
CA TYR A 709 -6.81 10.63 -28.21
C TYR A 709 -6.21 9.31 -27.74
N CYS A 710 -6.98 8.23 -27.88
CA CYS A 710 -6.56 6.86 -27.55
C CYS A 710 -6.88 5.98 -28.76
N LYS A 711 -5.84 5.46 -29.44
CA LYS A 711 -5.99 4.69 -30.68
C LYS A 711 -5.69 3.22 -30.47
N GLY A 712 -6.53 2.36 -31.03
CA GLY A 712 -6.37 0.91 -31.09
C GLY A 712 -6.83 0.36 -32.45
N LYS A 713 -6.70 -0.95 -32.67
CA LYS A 713 -7.06 -1.56 -33.97
C LYS A 713 -8.55 -1.32 -34.29
N ASN A 714 -8.79 -0.44 -35.27
CA ASN A 714 -10.09 0.08 -35.72
C ASN A 714 -10.90 0.88 -34.68
N ILE A 715 -10.26 1.33 -33.59
CA ILE A 715 -10.87 2.04 -32.47
C ILE A 715 -10.14 3.38 -32.24
N GLU A 716 -10.93 4.44 -32.11
CA GLU A 716 -10.46 5.78 -31.78
C GLU A 716 -11.36 6.34 -30.68
N GLY A 717 -10.77 6.57 -29.51
CA GLY A 717 -11.39 7.23 -28.37
C GLY A 717 -10.88 8.66 -28.25
N VAL A 718 -11.75 9.58 -27.83
CA VAL A 718 -11.44 11.00 -27.65
C VAL A 718 -11.92 11.44 -26.27
N GLY A 719 -11.14 12.27 -25.59
CA GLY A 719 -11.53 12.74 -24.27
C GLY A 719 -10.72 13.92 -23.77
N PHE A 720 -11.06 14.35 -22.57
CA PHE A 720 -10.43 15.43 -21.84
C PHE A 720 -9.98 14.92 -20.47
N TYR A 721 -8.71 15.14 -20.14
CA TYR A 721 -8.27 14.99 -18.76
C TYR A 721 -8.73 16.21 -17.95
N LEU A 722 -9.35 15.98 -16.79
CA LEU A 722 -9.94 17.03 -15.94
C LEU A 722 -9.16 17.21 -14.62
N GLY A 723 -7.92 16.71 -14.54
CA GLY A 723 -7.11 16.76 -13.33
C GLY A 723 -7.43 15.68 -12.30
N LYS A 724 -6.56 15.53 -11.29
CA LYS A 724 -6.57 14.41 -10.32
C LYS A 724 -7.82 14.35 -9.43
N ARG A 725 -8.53 15.47 -9.23
CA ARG A 725 -9.74 15.53 -8.38
C ARG A 725 -11.05 15.29 -9.15
N ILE A 726 -11.09 15.57 -10.46
CA ILE A 726 -12.32 15.51 -11.28
C ILE A 726 -12.36 14.26 -12.18
N GLY A 727 -11.19 13.78 -12.66
CA GLY A 727 -11.09 12.54 -13.43
C GLY A 727 -10.87 12.76 -14.93
N PHE A 728 -11.63 12.06 -15.77
CA PHE A 728 -11.45 12.02 -17.22
C PHE A 728 -12.78 11.93 -17.96
N GLU A 729 -13.08 12.84 -18.88
CA GLU A 729 -14.29 12.84 -19.72
C GLU A 729 -14.04 12.16 -21.07
N ILE A 730 -14.74 11.07 -21.37
CA ILE A 730 -14.87 10.54 -22.74
C ILE A 730 -15.98 11.34 -23.45
N ILE A 731 -15.76 11.82 -24.67
CA ILE A 731 -16.74 12.63 -25.42
C ILE A 731 -17.56 11.80 -26.43
N PRO A 732 -18.74 12.28 -26.87
CA PRO A 732 -19.50 11.69 -27.98
C PRO A 732 -18.66 11.55 -29.26
N GLY A 733 -19.00 10.56 -30.09
CA GLY A 733 -18.21 10.17 -31.27
C GLY A 733 -17.00 9.29 -30.95
N SER A 734 -16.61 9.16 -29.67
CA SER A 734 -15.60 8.20 -29.24
C SER A 734 -16.08 6.77 -29.51
N THR A 735 -15.23 5.96 -30.13
CA THR A 735 -15.58 4.58 -30.46
C THR A 735 -14.96 3.59 -29.47
N VAL A 736 -15.57 2.41 -29.33
CA VAL A 736 -15.25 1.42 -28.29
C VAL A 736 -15.26 0.00 -28.83
N LYS A 737 -14.32 -0.82 -28.35
CA LYS A 737 -14.19 -2.23 -28.74
C LYS A 737 -15.19 -3.12 -27.99
N ILE A 738 -15.96 -3.93 -28.72
CA ILE A 738 -16.95 -4.87 -28.17
C ILE A 738 -16.37 -6.29 -28.01
N SER A 739 -15.35 -6.68 -28.78
CA SER A 739 -14.82 -8.05 -28.74
C SER A 739 -14.08 -8.39 -27.43
N ASN A 740 -14.39 -9.59 -26.91
CA ASN A 740 -14.15 -9.99 -25.51
C ASN A 740 -12.67 -10.08 -25.09
N LYS A 741 -12.32 -9.31 -24.05
CA LYS A 741 -11.54 -9.69 -22.84
C LYS A 741 -11.13 -8.42 -22.06
N ALA A 742 -12.09 -7.79 -21.38
CA ALA A 742 -11.79 -7.01 -20.18
C ALA A 742 -12.11 -7.89 -18.96
N TYR A 743 -11.44 -7.68 -17.84
CA TYR A 743 -11.69 -8.41 -16.60
C TYR A 743 -12.16 -7.43 -15.50
N GLY A 744 -13.05 -7.88 -14.63
CA GLY A 744 -13.52 -7.09 -13.49
C GLY A 744 -14.35 -5.86 -13.86
N ALA A 745 -14.15 -4.75 -13.12
CA ALA A 745 -15.08 -3.62 -13.09
C ALA A 745 -15.30 -2.92 -14.44
N ALA A 746 -14.30 -2.87 -15.33
CA ALA A 746 -14.41 -2.22 -16.63
C ALA A 746 -15.36 -2.95 -17.60
N GLN A 747 -15.52 -4.28 -17.48
CA GLN A 747 -16.53 -5.02 -18.23
C GLN A 747 -17.93 -4.62 -17.77
N LYS A 748 -18.21 -4.74 -16.47
CA LYS A 748 -19.53 -4.42 -15.89
C LYS A 748 -19.94 -2.98 -16.14
N LYS A 749 -19.00 -2.03 -16.12
CA LYS A 749 -19.28 -0.63 -16.45
C LYS A 749 -19.61 -0.43 -17.93
N ARG A 750 -19.00 -1.18 -18.86
CA ARG A 750 -19.38 -1.17 -20.28
C ARG A 750 -20.78 -1.72 -20.51
N GLU A 751 -21.11 -2.83 -19.87
CA GLU A 751 -22.46 -3.44 -19.94
C GLU A 751 -23.52 -2.41 -19.52
N GLU A 752 -23.34 -1.77 -18.36
CA GLU A 752 -24.20 -0.66 -17.88
C GLU A 752 -24.28 0.53 -18.87
N LEU A 753 -23.18 0.88 -19.54
CA LEU A 753 -23.13 1.99 -20.51
C LEU A 753 -23.79 1.67 -21.86
N PHE A 754 -23.88 0.39 -22.25
CA PHE A 754 -24.74 -0.05 -23.34
C PHE A 754 -26.21 -0.08 -22.93
N GLU A 755 -26.52 -0.65 -21.75
CA GLU A 755 -27.90 -0.71 -21.20
C GLU A 755 -28.54 0.67 -21.04
N ASN A 756 -27.78 1.67 -20.54
CA ASN A 756 -28.29 3.02 -20.34
C ASN A 756 -28.24 3.94 -21.59
N GLY A 757 -27.84 3.39 -22.74
CA GLY A 757 -27.79 4.11 -24.02
C GLY A 757 -26.79 5.27 -24.03
N THR A 758 -25.71 5.20 -23.24
CA THR A 758 -24.55 6.10 -23.38
C THR A 758 -23.66 5.66 -24.55
N ILE A 759 -23.56 4.35 -24.76
CA ILE A 759 -22.86 3.72 -25.89
C ILE A 759 -23.89 3.00 -26.79
N LYS A 760 -23.85 3.26 -28.09
CA LYS A 760 -24.61 2.52 -29.11
C LYS A 760 -23.71 1.48 -29.80
N LYS A 761 -24.25 0.29 -30.07
CA LYS A 761 -23.59 -0.72 -30.90
C LYS A 761 -23.65 -0.30 -32.38
N LEU A 762 -22.50 -0.22 -33.06
CA LEU A 762 -22.42 0.06 -34.50
C LEU A 762 -22.29 -1.23 -35.31
N THR A 763 -21.43 -2.15 -34.84
CA THR A 763 -21.21 -3.48 -35.41
C THR A 763 -21.07 -4.51 -34.30
N GLU A 764 -20.83 -5.78 -34.61
CA GLU A 764 -20.56 -6.80 -33.59
C GLU A 764 -19.26 -6.56 -32.81
N THR A 765 -18.32 -5.80 -33.37
CA THR A 765 -16.99 -5.58 -32.78
C THR A 765 -16.75 -4.14 -32.33
N LYS A 766 -17.62 -3.19 -32.69
CA LYS A 766 -17.44 -1.75 -32.46
C LYS A 766 -18.74 -1.07 -31.99
N GLY A 767 -18.62 -0.21 -30.98
CA GLY A 767 -19.65 0.74 -30.54
C GLY A 767 -19.16 2.18 -30.55
N GLU A 768 -20.02 3.10 -30.16
CA GLU A 768 -19.79 4.55 -30.17
C GLU A 768 -20.52 5.23 -28.99
N PHE A 769 -19.85 6.16 -28.31
CA PHE A 769 -20.43 7.02 -27.30
C PHE A 769 -21.34 8.07 -27.95
N ILE A 770 -22.61 8.12 -27.54
CA ILE A 770 -23.57 9.16 -27.94
C ILE A 770 -23.64 10.28 -26.90
N LYS A 771 -23.27 10.00 -25.64
CA LYS A 771 -23.23 10.95 -24.52
C LYS A 771 -21.83 10.97 -23.93
N SER A 772 -21.39 12.09 -23.34
CA SER A 772 -20.11 12.07 -22.62
C SER A 772 -20.20 11.24 -21.35
N TYR A 773 -19.08 10.67 -20.92
CA TYR A 773 -18.99 9.85 -19.72
C TYR A 773 -17.72 10.15 -18.93
N ILE A 774 -17.88 10.52 -17.65
CA ILE A 774 -16.76 10.81 -16.76
C ILE A 774 -16.32 9.52 -16.05
N CYS A 775 -15.05 9.19 -16.22
CA CYS A 775 -14.32 8.13 -15.55
C CYS A 775 -13.49 8.71 -14.39
N ASN A 776 -13.31 7.94 -13.31
CA ASN A 776 -12.53 8.38 -12.15
C ASN A 776 -11.03 8.50 -12.47
N THR A 777 -10.53 7.82 -13.50
CA THR A 777 -9.12 7.86 -13.93
C THR A 777 -8.99 7.72 -15.47
N PRO A 778 -7.88 8.21 -16.07
CA PRO A 778 -7.58 7.95 -17.48
C PRO A 778 -7.48 6.46 -17.83
N SER A 779 -7.03 5.61 -16.89
CA SER A 779 -6.90 4.16 -17.09
C SER A 779 -8.26 3.49 -17.21
N GLN A 780 -9.23 3.85 -16.35
CA GLN A 780 -10.61 3.40 -16.48
C GLN A 780 -11.21 3.80 -17.84
N ALA A 781 -10.91 5.00 -18.34
CA ALA A 781 -11.36 5.45 -19.66
C ALA A 781 -10.72 4.63 -20.80
N ALA A 782 -9.42 4.31 -20.70
CA ALA A 782 -8.72 3.46 -21.66
C ALA A 782 -9.25 2.01 -21.66
N ASP A 783 -9.51 1.44 -20.49
CA ASP A 783 -10.07 0.08 -20.33
C ASP A 783 -11.49 -0.03 -20.90
N ILE A 784 -12.31 1.00 -20.69
CA ILE A 784 -13.62 1.08 -21.30
C ILE A 784 -13.50 1.16 -22.83
N ILE A 785 -12.61 1.96 -23.40
CA ILE A 785 -12.52 2.14 -24.86
C ILE A 785 -11.84 0.96 -25.58
N LEU A 786 -10.67 0.51 -25.12
CA LEU A 786 -9.87 -0.52 -25.79
C LEU A 786 -10.23 -1.95 -25.35
N GLY A 787 -10.69 -2.13 -24.11
CA GLY A 787 -10.73 -3.43 -23.44
C GLY A 787 -9.36 -3.90 -22.95
N GLY A 788 -9.34 -4.88 -22.05
CA GLY A 788 -8.13 -5.32 -21.34
C GLY A 788 -7.89 -4.51 -20.07
N SER A 789 -6.62 -4.40 -19.67
CA SER A 789 -6.13 -3.49 -18.64
C SER A 789 -5.00 -2.64 -19.23
N ASN A 790 -5.14 -1.32 -19.18
CA ASN A 790 -4.41 -0.36 -19.99
C ASN A 790 -3.91 0.78 -19.10
N ASN A 791 -2.62 1.14 -19.20
CA ASN A 791 -2.12 2.32 -18.49
C ASN A 791 -2.56 3.61 -19.21
N GLY A 792 -3.71 4.16 -18.81
CA GLY A 792 -4.29 5.34 -19.44
C GLY A 792 -3.40 6.59 -19.40
N TRP A 793 -2.46 6.68 -18.44
CA TRP A 793 -1.49 7.78 -18.40
C TRP A 793 -0.51 7.77 -19.59
N ILE A 794 -0.34 6.60 -20.24
CA ILE A 794 0.51 6.40 -21.43
C ILE A 794 -0.34 6.31 -22.71
N MET A 795 -1.50 5.65 -22.65
CA MET A 795 -2.34 5.35 -23.82
C MET A 795 -3.13 6.55 -24.36
N TRP A 796 -3.46 7.52 -23.50
CA TRP A 796 -4.08 8.79 -23.91
C TRP A 796 -3.00 9.82 -24.22
N LYS A 797 -3.10 10.44 -25.40
CA LYS A 797 -2.09 11.38 -25.92
C LYS A 797 -2.68 12.62 -26.56
N ASP A 798 -1.98 13.75 -26.49
CA ASP A 798 -2.33 14.96 -27.24
C ASP A 798 -2.09 14.80 -28.75
N GLU A 799 -2.41 15.84 -29.51
CA GLU A 799 -2.14 15.93 -30.95
C GLU A 799 -0.63 15.91 -31.29
N ASN A 800 0.24 16.26 -30.34
CA ASN A 800 1.69 16.18 -30.44
C ASN A 800 2.26 14.80 -30.02
N ASN A 801 1.40 13.78 -29.84
CA ASN A 801 1.78 12.40 -29.48
C ASN A 801 2.44 12.26 -28.08
N LYS A 802 2.35 13.29 -27.23
CA LYS A 802 2.77 13.30 -25.81
C LYS A 802 1.65 12.72 -24.95
N ASN A 803 1.99 11.92 -23.95
CA ASN A 803 1.02 11.27 -23.07
C ASN A 803 0.66 12.11 -21.82
N ILE A 804 -0.45 11.79 -21.16
CA ILE A 804 -0.90 12.52 -19.95
C ILE A 804 0.17 12.53 -18.85
N ASP A 805 0.96 11.46 -18.71
CA ASP A 805 2.05 11.37 -17.73
C ASP A 805 3.08 12.51 -17.94
N VAL A 806 3.60 12.64 -19.16
CA VAL A 806 4.55 13.70 -19.56
C VAL A 806 3.92 15.09 -19.44
N LEU A 807 2.65 15.24 -19.80
CA LEU A 807 1.95 16.54 -19.77
C LEU A 807 1.68 17.06 -18.34
N PHE A 808 1.45 16.18 -17.36
CA PHE A 808 0.94 16.57 -16.03
C PHE A 808 1.76 16.09 -14.81
N ARG A 809 2.80 15.27 -14.98
CA ARG A 809 3.69 14.85 -13.86
C ARG A 809 5.09 15.46 -13.90
N ASN A 810 5.56 15.95 -15.06
CA ASN A 810 6.86 16.59 -15.20
C ASN A 810 6.86 18.12 -14.99
N LYS A 811 5.70 18.76 -14.74
CA LYS A 811 5.63 20.13 -14.20
C LYS A 811 5.99 20.13 -12.70
N LYS A 812 7.29 19.97 -12.41
CA LYS A 812 7.94 20.27 -11.13
C LYS A 812 9.34 20.87 -11.39
N ASN A 813 9.31 22.10 -11.91
CA ASN A 813 10.37 23.10 -11.76
C ASN A 813 9.75 24.25 -10.96
#